data_AF-A0A7X8T161-F1
#
_entry.id   AF-A0A7X8T161-F1
#
_cell.length_a   1.000
_cell.length_b   1.000
_cell.length_c   1.000
_cell.angle_alpha   90.00
_cell.angle_beta   90.00
_cell.angle_gamma   90.00
#
_symmetry.space_group_name_H-M   'P 1'
#
loop_
_entity.id
_entity.type
_entity.pdbx_description
1 polymer ?
#
loop_
_entity_poly.entity_id
_entity_poly.type
_entity_poly.pdbx_seq_one_letter_code
_entity_poly.pdbx_strand_id
1 'polypeptide(L)'
;MDRINGADFVDLGGGKRGFRDEDLPTGTPGTEVTADWLNSAQEEILGIIETSGIVPSAADRGQLGKAIQSGRLNYVVGGGTANALTGTLTPAPSAYTAGMRVNLKVATANTGAATLNLNGLGIKNIVASDGSALAAGDLIGIVSLVYDGASFVLDTLAIASETVRGIVKLASAVDAAAGVDLTRPVSSGRMATAVQRGAWNFAVAGGTANALTATLSPAPTAYSNGLAVNLNVTVPNTGAATLNVNGLGAVQILHSDGNPLTANELAGIVTLVYASGVFILVNTIIANEVVRGVVELASATETAAGTDLTRPASVGRMASTAQSGSWNWAVPGGTANALTATLTPAPTAYTAGLIVCTYINTPNTGPATLNVNGLGAKNILYSDWSPLVANDLYGIVTLIYDGVSFVLLKFSPASETNKGVVELASAAEATAGTDLIRPASVARMANAVQSGSWTVGNTAGPANTYTASLVPAPPAYTWGMIVNLWFGTANTGPSTLNLNGLGALPILSGDGIAVVANDLGGNVTLVCAGSAFLILSTTPASEFRRGLVELASAAETAAGADQTRPASVARMSSAVQASKWGYAAAGGTAAAYTAVLTPAPASYADLKSIIFKAPAYGNLAGATLNVNGLGALPIVNPVGAPVALNDLPANALVFLLCDGARFYTAGIVPSQVRVKLTADTTFYIRPDGNDANTGLDNTAAAAFKTLQGGWTAIKSRYDTAGYAVTIQLGVAGTYEGASFDAASSVVTVRGDPANQDAYVINTQAGKIWSIRCAMYSVTLDGVKVTKSTVGVYDIYTNFGGQVNIQNVTLEATGAAVGGGQYHSYTLNGGSIGITGPIKIIGTCSSPFLVQSFGVIGVSGGTQTVTLSGTPFFQVGFVNCSQARAEIGALAFAGAATGPRYSVTENGVINVAGQGANFLPGNTAGSQSSGGQYV
;
A
#
# COMPACT_ATOMS: atom_id res chain seq x y z
N MET A 1 4.77 19.97 -59.18
CA MET A 1 4.85 21.39 -58.80
C MET A 1 6.28 21.82 -59.02
N ASP A 2 6.53 22.72 -59.98
CA ASP A 2 7.79 23.46 -60.00
C ASP A 2 7.87 24.22 -58.68
N ARG A 3 8.86 23.88 -57.85
CA ARG A 3 8.91 24.33 -56.45
C ARG A 3 9.35 25.79 -56.32
N ILE A 4 9.79 26.39 -57.43
CA ILE A 4 10.26 27.77 -57.60
C ILE A 4 9.99 28.12 -59.08
N ASN A 5 9.16 29.12 -59.34
CA ASN A 5 8.74 29.47 -60.71
C ASN A 5 9.63 30.53 -61.40
N GLY A 6 10.53 31.19 -60.65
CA GLY A 6 11.50 32.15 -61.19
C GLY A 6 12.68 31.50 -61.92
N ALA A 7 13.41 32.28 -62.73
CA ALA A 7 14.54 31.79 -63.55
C ALA A 7 15.84 31.57 -62.76
N ASP A 8 15.96 32.15 -61.56
CA ASP A 8 17.20 32.25 -60.77
C ASP A 8 17.32 31.22 -59.63
N PHE A 9 16.83 30.00 -59.87
CA PHE A 9 16.97 28.89 -58.94
C PHE A 9 18.32 28.19 -59.07
N VAL A 10 18.75 27.49 -58.01
CA VAL A 10 19.85 26.52 -58.09
C VAL A 10 19.28 25.11 -58.27
N ASP A 11 19.85 24.30 -59.16
CA ASP A 11 19.46 22.89 -59.28
C ASP A 11 20.08 22.09 -58.13
N LEU A 12 19.23 21.47 -57.31
CA LEU A 12 19.64 20.60 -56.21
C LEU A 12 19.73 19.13 -56.65
N GLY A 13 19.50 18.84 -57.93
CA GLY A 13 19.45 17.51 -58.52
C GLY A 13 18.09 16.84 -58.41
N GLY A 14 17.81 15.89 -59.32
CA GLY A 14 16.57 15.11 -59.33
C GLY A 14 15.30 15.94 -59.62
N GLY A 15 15.43 17.03 -60.37
CA GLY A 15 14.31 17.93 -60.73
C GLY A 15 13.90 18.88 -59.60
N LYS A 16 14.75 19.09 -58.60
CA LYS A 16 14.46 19.97 -57.45
C LYS A 16 15.17 21.31 -57.61
N ARG A 17 14.39 22.39 -57.57
CA ARG A 17 14.88 23.77 -57.55
C ARG A 17 15.09 24.23 -56.10
N GLY A 18 16.22 24.88 -55.81
CA GLY A 18 16.62 25.39 -54.51
C GLY A 18 16.83 26.90 -54.47
N PHE A 19 16.89 27.44 -53.26
CA PHE A 19 17.18 28.86 -53.01
C PHE A 19 18.68 29.13 -53.00
N ARG A 20 19.10 30.27 -53.55
CA ARG A 20 20.45 30.83 -53.40
C ARG A 20 20.36 32.29 -52.95
N ASP A 21 21.33 32.71 -52.16
CA ASP A 21 21.50 34.11 -51.77
C ASP A 21 21.90 34.95 -52.98
N GLU A 22 21.56 36.24 -52.96
CA GLU A 22 22.07 37.20 -53.92
C GLU A 22 23.56 37.46 -53.62
N ASP A 23 24.41 37.30 -54.64
CA ASP A 23 25.84 37.59 -54.55
C ASP A 23 26.18 38.78 -55.46
N LEU A 24 26.14 39.97 -54.85
CA LEU A 24 26.44 41.25 -55.49
C LEU A 24 27.87 41.30 -56.08
N PRO A 25 28.94 40.84 -55.37
CA PRO A 25 30.28 40.72 -55.93
C PRO A 25 30.39 39.91 -57.23
N THR A 26 29.63 38.81 -57.37
CA THR A 26 29.69 37.96 -58.57
C THR A 26 28.59 38.26 -59.60
N GLY A 27 27.69 39.21 -59.30
CA GLY A 27 26.54 39.55 -60.15
C GLY A 27 25.51 38.42 -60.24
N THR A 28 25.47 37.53 -59.24
CA THR A 28 24.53 36.40 -59.23
C THR A 28 23.24 36.81 -58.54
N PRO A 29 22.09 36.87 -59.25
CA PRO A 29 20.82 37.26 -58.63
C PRO A 29 20.36 36.18 -57.64
N GLY A 30 19.82 36.62 -56.51
CA GLY A 30 19.19 35.74 -55.53
C GLY A 30 17.92 35.08 -56.09
N THR A 31 17.50 33.99 -55.48
CA THR A 31 16.30 33.28 -55.95
C THR A 31 15.03 34.11 -55.69
N GLU A 32 14.30 34.42 -56.76
CA GLU A 32 13.01 35.11 -56.67
C GLU A 32 11.92 34.21 -56.04
N VAL A 33 11.23 34.75 -55.03
CA VAL A 33 10.07 34.12 -54.40
C VAL A 33 8.81 34.88 -54.82
N THR A 34 7.99 34.28 -55.67
CA THR A 34 6.78 34.92 -56.19
C THR A 34 5.64 34.93 -55.15
N ALA A 35 4.69 35.85 -55.30
CA ALA A 35 3.49 35.89 -54.47
C ALA A 35 2.69 34.58 -54.55
N ASP A 36 2.63 33.96 -55.73
CA ASP A 36 1.99 32.65 -55.93
C ASP A 36 2.62 31.56 -55.04
N TRP A 37 3.94 31.59 -54.85
CA TRP A 37 4.63 30.64 -53.99
C TRP A 37 4.30 30.86 -52.50
N LEU A 38 4.35 32.12 -52.04
CA LEU A 38 4.02 32.48 -50.66
C LEU A 38 2.56 32.16 -50.32
N ASN A 39 1.65 32.47 -51.23
CA ASN A 39 0.23 32.16 -51.08
C ASN A 39 0.01 30.64 -51.09
N SER A 40 0.65 29.89 -51.99
CA SER A 40 0.51 28.43 -52.02
C SER A 40 0.98 27.77 -50.72
N ALA A 41 2.11 28.20 -50.17
CA ALA A 41 2.61 27.68 -48.89
C ALA A 41 1.71 28.05 -47.72
N GLN A 42 1.15 29.28 -47.71
CA GLN A 42 0.20 29.71 -46.69
C GLN A 42 -1.09 28.89 -46.74
N GLU A 43 -1.69 28.75 -47.93
CA GLU A 43 -2.96 28.05 -48.12
C GLU A 43 -2.83 26.54 -47.85
N GLU A 44 -1.66 25.93 -48.10
CA GLU A 44 -1.40 24.54 -47.72
C GLU A 44 -1.46 24.34 -46.20
N ILE A 45 -0.91 25.27 -45.42
CA ILE A 45 -0.94 25.24 -43.95
C ILE A 45 -2.35 25.53 -43.43
N LEU A 46 -3.03 26.53 -44.00
CA LEU A 46 -4.40 26.91 -43.63
C LEU A 46 -5.41 25.79 -43.95
N GLY A 47 -5.24 25.10 -45.08
CA GLY A 47 -6.11 23.99 -45.46
C GLY A 47 -6.13 22.85 -44.44
N ILE A 48 -5.01 22.57 -43.75
CA ILE A 48 -4.96 21.58 -42.66
C ILE A 48 -5.77 22.04 -41.44
N ILE A 49 -5.67 23.32 -41.11
CA ILE A 49 -6.35 23.95 -39.96
C ILE A 49 -7.87 23.91 -40.20
N GLU A 50 -8.31 24.34 -41.37
CA GLU A 50 -9.72 24.36 -41.76
C GLU A 50 -10.31 22.96 -41.87
N THR A 51 -9.59 22.00 -42.47
CA THR A 51 -10.03 20.59 -42.56
C THR A 51 -10.15 19.94 -41.18
N SER A 52 -9.37 20.40 -40.21
CA SER A 52 -9.50 20.00 -38.80
C SER A 52 -10.65 20.72 -38.08
N GLY A 53 -11.45 21.51 -38.80
CA GLY A 53 -12.60 22.27 -38.31
C GLY A 53 -12.23 23.44 -37.40
N ILE A 54 -11.02 23.97 -37.53
CA ILE A 54 -10.55 25.16 -36.81
C ILE A 54 -10.70 26.36 -37.74
N VAL A 55 -11.30 27.44 -37.24
CA VAL A 55 -11.38 28.72 -37.96
C VAL A 55 -10.04 29.45 -37.82
N PRO A 56 -9.34 29.80 -38.91
CA PRO A 56 -8.04 30.46 -38.83
C PRO A 56 -8.09 31.81 -38.10
N SER A 57 -7.08 32.09 -37.28
CA SER A 57 -6.97 33.34 -36.54
C SER A 57 -5.56 33.91 -36.58
N ALA A 58 -5.42 35.19 -36.95
CA ALA A 58 -4.15 35.90 -36.95
C ALA A 58 -3.55 36.07 -35.53
N ALA A 59 -4.37 35.92 -34.49
CA ALA A 59 -3.93 36.01 -33.09
C ALA A 59 -3.38 34.68 -32.54
N ASP A 60 -3.59 33.55 -33.22
CA ASP A 60 -3.19 32.22 -32.75
C ASP A 60 -2.06 31.61 -33.60
N ARG A 61 -0.84 31.65 -33.06
CA ARG A 61 0.34 31.05 -33.71
C ARG A 61 0.47 29.54 -33.47
N GLY A 62 -0.42 28.92 -32.70
CA GLY A 62 -0.42 27.49 -32.36
C GLY A 62 -1.46 26.65 -33.10
N GLN A 63 -2.28 27.26 -33.97
CA GLN A 63 -3.41 26.62 -34.65
C GLN A 63 -3.04 25.37 -35.48
N LEU A 64 -1.90 25.36 -36.15
CA LEU A 64 -1.42 24.17 -36.88
C LEU A 64 -1.13 22.99 -35.92
N GLY A 65 -0.52 23.28 -34.76
CA GLY A 65 -0.28 22.28 -33.73
C GLY A 65 -1.58 21.69 -33.17
N LYS A 66 -2.59 22.55 -32.93
CA LYS A 66 -3.92 22.13 -32.50
C LYS A 66 -4.63 21.26 -33.54
N ALA A 67 -4.50 21.60 -34.83
CA ALA A 67 -5.04 20.81 -35.94
C ALA A 67 -4.43 19.39 -35.95
N ILE A 68 -3.10 19.28 -35.83
CA ILE A 68 -2.39 18.00 -35.77
C ILE A 68 -2.81 17.19 -34.53
N GLN A 69 -2.83 17.82 -33.36
CA GLN A 69 -3.19 17.17 -32.08
C GLN A 69 -4.64 16.68 -32.05
N SER A 70 -5.53 17.28 -32.84
CA SER A 70 -6.93 16.84 -32.93
C SER A 70 -7.09 15.42 -33.49
N GLY A 71 -6.09 14.91 -34.22
CA GLY A 71 -6.14 13.60 -34.87
C GLY A 71 -7.16 13.47 -36.00
N ARG A 72 -7.87 14.54 -36.37
CA ARG A 72 -9.02 14.50 -37.30
C ARG A 72 -8.66 14.03 -38.71
N LEU A 73 -7.43 14.30 -39.17
CA LEU A 73 -6.94 13.85 -40.48
C LEU A 73 -6.89 12.32 -40.62
N ASN A 74 -6.84 11.58 -39.50
CA ASN A 74 -6.80 10.12 -39.48
C ASN A 74 -8.05 9.51 -38.82
N TYR A 75 -9.03 10.32 -38.44
CA TYR A 75 -10.25 9.86 -37.76
C TYR A 75 -11.44 9.87 -38.72
N VAL A 76 -12.18 8.78 -38.76
CA VAL A 76 -13.37 8.64 -39.61
C VAL A 76 -14.47 7.88 -38.90
N VAL A 77 -15.71 8.31 -39.11
CA VAL A 77 -16.89 7.57 -38.66
C VAL A 77 -17.19 6.49 -39.69
N GLY A 78 -17.22 5.23 -39.26
CA GLY A 78 -17.48 4.08 -40.12
C GLY A 78 -18.94 3.98 -40.53
N GLY A 79 -19.17 3.74 -41.82
CA GLY A 79 -20.46 3.34 -42.40
C GLY A 79 -20.46 1.87 -42.82
N GLY A 80 -21.48 1.47 -43.59
CA GLY A 80 -21.59 0.10 -44.12
C GLY A 80 -22.28 -0.87 -43.16
N THR A 81 -21.93 -2.16 -43.25
CA THR A 81 -22.45 -3.22 -42.37
C THR A 81 -21.40 -3.64 -41.34
N ALA A 82 -21.81 -4.47 -40.37
CA ALA A 82 -20.94 -4.99 -39.31
C ALA A 82 -19.62 -5.63 -39.81
N ASN A 83 -19.63 -6.25 -41.00
CA ASN A 83 -18.47 -6.95 -41.58
C ASN A 83 -17.98 -6.32 -42.90
N ALA A 84 -18.64 -5.28 -43.39
CA ALA A 84 -18.24 -4.56 -44.61
C ALA A 84 -18.30 -3.06 -44.34
N LEU A 85 -17.22 -2.56 -43.73
CA LEU A 85 -17.09 -1.20 -43.26
C LEU A 85 -16.64 -0.27 -44.39
N THR A 86 -17.12 0.96 -44.36
CA THR A 86 -16.71 2.03 -45.26
C THR A 86 -16.32 3.27 -44.46
N GLY A 87 -15.49 4.14 -45.04
CA GLY A 87 -15.14 5.42 -44.43
C GLY A 87 -14.60 6.40 -45.46
N THR A 88 -14.73 7.70 -45.20
CA THR A 88 -14.20 8.77 -46.05
C THR A 88 -13.34 9.70 -45.21
N LEU A 89 -12.02 9.63 -45.40
CA LEU A 89 -11.08 10.62 -44.87
C LEU A 89 -11.06 11.88 -45.73
N THR A 90 -10.79 13.00 -45.08
CA THR A 90 -10.54 14.30 -45.71
C THR A 90 -9.23 14.85 -45.14
N PRO A 91 -8.23 15.14 -45.99
CA PRO A 91 -8.19 14.93 -47.43
C PRO A 91 -8.22 13.45 -47.84
N ALA A 92 -8.77 13.15 -49.01
CA ALA A 92 -8.88 11.78 -49.50
C ALA A 92 -7.49 11.25 -49.91
N PRO A 93 -7.03 10.11 -49.36
CA PRO A 93 -5.82 9.47 -49.86
C PRO A 93 -6.02 9.00 -51.30
N SER A 94 -4.96 9.05 -52.12
CA SER A 94 -5.01 8.58 -53.52
C SER A 94 -4.80 7.06 -53.65
N ALA A 95 -4.22 6.41 -52.64
CA ALA A 95 -4.02 4.96 -52.55
C ALA A 95 -3.74 4.54 -51.09
N TYR A 96 -3.89 3.25 -50.79
CA TYR A 96 -3.40 2.68 -49.54
C TYR A 96 -1.86 2.61 -49.54
N THR A 97 -1.22 3.14 -48.51
CA THR A 97 0.24 3.08 -48.32
C THR A 97 0.56 2.29 -47.06
N ALA A 98 1.54 1.38 -47.11
CA ALA A 98 1.95 0.61 -45.93
C ALA A 98 2.36 1.57 -44.79
N GLY A 99 1.90 1.29 -43.57
CA GLY A 99 2.04 2.15 -42.40
C GLY A 99 0.92 3.20 -42.22
N MET A 100 -0.02 3.33 -43.16
CA MET A 100 -1.14 4.27 -43.04
C MET A 100 -2.03 3.90 -41.84
N ARG A 101 -2.25 4.85 -40.92
CA ARG A 101 -3.08 4.68 -39.73
C ARG A 101 -4.46 5.32 -39.92
N VAL A 102 -5.49 4.60 -39.48
CA VAL A 102 -6.89 5.07 -39.50
C VAL A 102 -7.55 4.74 -38.16
N ASN A 103 -8.10 5.75 -37.51
CA ASN A 103 -8.96 5.61 -36.35
C ASN A 103 -10.42 5.57 -36.82
N LEU A 104 -11.01 4.39 -36.81
CA LEU A 104 -12.36 4.14 -37.32
C LEU A 104 -13.34 4.01 -36.16
N LYS A 105 -14.41 4.80 -36.15
CA LYS A 105 -15.54 4.58 -35.21
C LYS A 105 -16.54 3.61 -35.81
N VAL A 106 -16.58 2.39 -35.29
CA VAL A 106 -17.48 1.28 -35.67
C VAL A 106 -18.72 1.29 -34.78
N ALA A 107 -19.89 1.40 -35.40
CA ALA A 107 -21.17 1.50 -34.69
C ALA A 107 -21.75 0.12 -34.28
N THR A 108 -21.56 -0.90 -35.10
CA THR A 108 -22.13 -2.24 -34.91
C THR A 108 -21.00 -3.26 -34.86
N ALA A 109 -21.01 -4.10 -33.82
CA ALA A 109 -20.01 -5.13 -33.63
C ALA A 109 -19.96 -6.09 -34.83
N ASN A 110 -18.76 -6.40 -35.31
CA ASN A 110 -18.57 -7.42 -36.35
C ASN A 110 -19.02 -8.80 -35.84
N THR A 111 -19.53 -9.64 -36.74
CA THR A 111 -19.96 -11.02 -36.41
C THR A 111 -18.97 -12.08 -36.91
N GLY A 112 -17.86 -11.66 -37.53
CA GLY A 112 -16.79 -12.52 -38.04
C GLY A 112 -15.76 -11.68 -38.81
N ALA A 113 -15.13 -12.26 -39.83
CA ALA A 113 -14.17 -11.55 -40.69
C ALA A 113 -14.79 -10.26 -41.26
N ALA A 114 -14.05 -9.16 -41.17
CA ALA A 114 -14.51 -7.83 -41.59
C ALA A 114 -13.57 -7.22 -42.63
N THR A 115 -14.11 -6.28 -43.41
CA THR A 115 -13.38 -5.56 -44.46
C THR A 115 -13.58 -4.06 -44.32
N LEU A 116 -12.65 -3.27 -44.83
CA LEU A 116 -12.72 -1.81 -44.93
C LEU A 116 -12.52 -1.36 -46.39
N ASN A 117 -13.41 -0.51 -46.88
CA ASN A 117 -13.23 0.25 -48.12
C ASN A 117 -13.19 1.76 -47.80
N LEU A 118 -11.99 2.30 -47.70
CA LEU A 118 -11.74 3.70 -47.39
C LEU A 118 -11.71 4.53 -48.68
N ASN A 119 -12.48 5.62 -48.73
CA ASN A 119 -12.57 6.57 -49.85
C ASN A 119 -12.83 5.90 -51.21
N GLY A 120 -13.37 4.67 -51.26
CA GLY A 120 -13.58 3.93 -52.49
C GLY A 120 -12.30 3.40 -53.16
N LEU A 121 -11.16 3.38 -52.45
CA LEU A 121 -9.87 2.94 -52.97
C LEU A 121 -9.76 1.41 -53.19
N GLY A 122 -10.74 0.65 -52.71
CA GLY A 122 -10.80 -0.80 -52.83
C GLY A 122 -10.98 -1.49 -51.49
N ILE A 123 -11.59 -2.67 -51.51
CA ILE A 123 -11.90 -3.45 -50.30
C ILE A 123 -10.64 -4.16 -49.80
N LYS A 124 -10.34 -4.00 -48.50
CA LYS A 124 -9.23 -4.67 -47.82
C LYS A 124 -9.72 -5.40 -46.57
N ASN A 125 -9.13 -6.56 -46.28
CA ASN A 125 -9.45 -7.32 -45.08
C ASN A 125 -8.96 -6.57 -43.84
N ILE A 126 -9.68 -6.73 -42.74
CA ILE A 126 -9.23 -6.34 -41.41
C ILE A 126 -8.85 -7.63 -40.67
N VAL A 127 -7.64 -7.66 -40.14
CA VAL A 127 -7.06 -8.81 -39.40
C VAL A 127 -6.68 -8.38 -37.99
N ALA A 128 -6.59 -9.35 -37.08
CA ALA A 128 -6.09 -9.12 -35.74
C ALA A 128 -4.59 -8.75 -35.76
N SER A 129 -4.05 -8.31 -34.61
CA SER A 129 -2.65 -7.90 -34.47
C SER A 129 -1.64 -9.02 -34.76
N ASP A 130 -2.06 -10.28 -34.78
CA ASP A 130 -1.27 -11.45 -35.16
C ASP A 130 -1.47 -11.90 -36.63
N GLY A 131 -2.29 -11.19 -37.40
CA GLY A 131 -2.61 -11.50 -38.79
C GLY A 131 -3.75 -12.50 -38.99
N SER A 132 -4.35 -13.02 -37.92
CA SER A 132 -5.51 -13.93 -38.00
C SER A 132 -6.81 -13.19 -38.38
N ALA A 133 -7.82 -13.95 -38.81
CA ALA A 133 -9.15 -13.40 -39.08
C ALA A 133 -9.83 -12.96 -37.78
N LEU A 134 -10.56 -11.84 -37.84
CA LEU A 134 -11.28 -11.30 -36.68
C LEU A 134 -12.39 -12.24 -36.17
N ALA A 135 -12.54 -12.30 -34.85
CA ALA A 135 -13.64 -12.93 -34.14
C ALA A 135 -14.82 -11.95 -33.96
N ALA A 136 -16.00 -12.49 -33.66
CA ALA A 136 -17.19 -11.67 -33.41
C ALA A 136 -16.97 -10.76 -32.19
N GLY A 137 -17.21 -9.46 -32.36
CA GLY A 137 -17.06 -8.45 -31.29
C GLY A 137 -15.71 -7.73 -31.26
N ASP A 138 -14.73 -8.13 -32.07
CA ASP A 138 -13.40 -7.50 -32.11
C ASP A 138 -13.42 -6.03 -32.58
N LEU A 139 -14.43 -5.65 -33.36
CA LEU A 139 -14.62 -4.30 -33.90
C LEU A 139 -15.87 -3.65 -33.32
N ILE A 140 -15.71 -2.84 -32.27
CA ILE A 140 -16.78 -1.99 -31.73
C ILE A 140 -16.18 -0.71 -31.13
N GLY A 141 -16.87 0.42 -31.28
CA GLY A 141 -16.37 1.70 -30.77
C GLY A 141 -15.28 2.28 -31.66
N ILE A 142 -14.28 2.96 -31.09
CA ILE A 142 -13.16 3.53 -31.86
C ILE A 142 -12.02 2.51 -31.88
N VAL A 143 -11.63 2.10 -33.08
CA VAL A 143 -10.51 1.16 -33.30
C VAL A 143 -9.42 1.81 -34.13
N SER A 144 -8.16 1.51 -33.81
CA SER A 144 -7.00 1.96 -34.58
C SER A 144 -6.56 0.85 -35.53
N LEU A 145 -6.43 1.17 -36.80
CA LEU A 145 -6.05 0.24 -37.87
C LEU A 145 -4.78 0.74 -38.55
N VAL A 146 -3.86 -0.17 -38.84
CA VAL A 146 -2.62 0.10 -39.60
C VAL A 146 -2.65 -0.73 -40.87
N TYR A 147 -2.52 -0.11 -42.05
CA TYR A 147 -2.39 -0.85 -43.30
C TYR A 147 -0.98 -1.43 -43.42
N ASP A 148 -0.83 -2.75 -43.56
CA ASP A 148 0.48 -3.41 -43.62
C ASP A 148 1.06 -3.57 -45.04
N GLY A 149 0.29 -3.18 -46.06
CA GLY A 149 0.62 -3.40 -47.48
C GLY A 149 -0.35 -4.37 -48.18
N ALA A 150 -1.04 -5.22 -47.43
CA ALA A 150 -2.03 -6.19 -47.92
C ALA A 150 -3.39 -6.06 -47.23
N SER A 151 -3.41 -5.90 -45.90
CA SER A 151 -4.60 -5.84 -45.04
C SER A 151 -4.51 -4.70 -44.02
N PHE A 152 -5.62 -4.37 -43.37
CA PHE A 152 -5.63 -3.51 -42.19
C PHE A 152 -5.46 -4.37 -40.93
N VAL A 153 -4.41 -4.10 -40.17
CA VAL A 153 -4.13 -4.76 -38.89
C VAL A 153 -4.73 -3.94 -37.76
N LEU A 154 -5.48 -4.58 -36.87
CA LEU A 154 -6.02 -3.98 -35.65
C LEU A 154 -4.88 -3.67 -34.66
N ASP A 155 -4.62 -2.39 -34.42
CA ASP A 155 -3.56 -1.86 -33.55
C ASP A 155 -4.05 -1.85 -32.09
N THR A 156 -4.08 -3.02 -31.45
CA THR A 156 -4.37 -3.19 -30.02
C THR A 156 -3.10 -3.50 -29.24
N LEU A 157 -3.03 -3.06 -27.97
CA LEU A 157 -2.00 -3.53 -27.03
C LEU A 157 -2.10 -5.06 -26.98
N ALA A 158 -1.01 -5.74 -27.34
CA ALA A 158 -0.94 -7.19 -27.41
C ALA A 158 -1.49 -7.82 -26.12
N ILE A 159 -2.63 -8.51 -26.24
CA ILE A 159 -3.13 -9.38 -25.19
C ILE A 159 -2.07 -10.47 -25.02
N ALA A 160 -1.63 -10.72 -23.78
CA ALA A 160 -0.57 -11.66 -23.43
C ALA A 160 -0.53 -12.88 -24.39
N SER A 161 0.55 -12.96 -25.17
CA SER A 161 0.85 -14.03 -26.11
C SER A 161 2.14 -14.71 -25.70
N GLU A 162 2.27 -15.99 -26.04
CA GLU A 162 3.33 -16.90 -25.58
C GLU A 162 4.74 -16.47 -26.06
N THR A 163 4.82 -15.45 -26.91
CA THR A 163 6.05 -14.83 -27.41
C THR A 163 6.65 -13.76 -26.50
N VAL A 164 5.97 -13.32 -25.43
CA VAL A 164 6.50 -12.30 -24.51
C VAL A 164 7.06 -12.93 -23.24
N ARG A 165 8.39 -12.92 -23.09
CA ARG A 165 9.08 -13.36 -21.86
C ARG A 165 8.59 -12.54 -20.66
N GLY A 166 7.97 -13.19 -19.68
CA GLY A 166 7.66 -12.62 -18.37
C GLY A 166 6.19 -12.49 -17.99
N ILE A 167 5.23 -12.84 -18.86
CA ILE A 167 3.79 -12.76 -18.55
C ILE A 167 3.11 -14.10 -18.89
N VAL A 168 2.49 -14.75 -17.89
CA VAL A 168 1.77 -16.04 -18.05
C VAL A 168 0.28 -15.81 -18.25
N LYS A 169 -0.31 -16.41 -19.28
CA LYS A 169 -1.75 -16.33 -19.58
C LYS A 169 -2.51 -17.47 -18.86
N LEU A 170 -3.41 -17.10 -17.94
CA LEU A 170 -4.30 -17.99 -17.20
C LEU A 170 -5.45 -18.47 -18.10
N ALA A 171 -5.91 -19.71 -17.94
CA ALA A 171 -7.09 -20.21 -18.65
C ALA A 171 -8.36 -19.46 -18.21
N SER A 172 -9.31 -19.24 -19.13
CA SER A 172 -10.58 -18.59 -18.81
C SER A 172 -11.44 -19.47 -17.90
N ALA A 173 -12.35 -18.87 -17.14
CA ALA A 173 -13.27 -19.61 -16.27
C ALA A 173 -14.19 -20.58 -17.05
N VAL A 174 -14.38 -20.35 -18.35
CA VAL A 174 -15.19 -21.18 -19.24
C VAL A 174 -14.40 -22.41 -19.71
N ASP A 175 -13.14 -22.22 -20.11
CA ASP A 175 -12.27 -23.33 -20.55
C ASP A 175 -11.95 -24.29 -19.39
N ALA A 176 -11.85 -23.74 -18.17
CA ALA A 176 -11.70 -24.47 -16.92
C ALA A 176 -12.89 -25.40 -16.59
N ALA A 177 -14.10 -24.98 -16.92
CA ALA A 177 -15.34 -25.73 -16.67
C ALA A 177 -15.58 -26.80 -17.75
N ALA A 178 -15.06 -26.60 -18.95
CA ALA A 178 -15.20 -27.51 -20.09
C ALA A 178 -14.13 -28.63 -20.15
N GLY A 179 -13.07 -28.57 -19.32
CA GLY A 179 -12.07 -29.64 -19.20
C GLY A 179 -11.17 -29.85 -20.42
N VAL A 180 -11.16 -28.90 -21.37
CA VAL A 180 -10.47 -28.99 -22.67
C VAL A 180 -9.02 -28.48 -22.64
N ASP A 181 -8.61 -27.79 -21.58
CA ASP A 181 -7.25 -27.26 -21.45
C ASP A 181 -6.59 -27.72 -20.15
N LEU A 182 -5.95 -28.90 -20.22
CA LEU A 182 -5.24 -29.53 -19.09
C LEU A 182 -3.76 -29.10 -18.99
N THR A 183 -3.29 -28.18 -19.84
CA THR A 183 -1.87 -27.81 -19.92
C THR A 183 -1.58 -26.42 -19.35
N ARG A 184 -2.60 -25.58 -19.07
CA ARG A 184 -2.44 -24.23 -18.50
C ARG A 184 -2.86 -24.14 -17.03
N PRO A 185 -2.22 -23.30 -16.18
CA PRO A 185 -2.64 -23.11 -14.79
C PRO A 185 -3.97 -22.34 -14.68
N VAL A 186 -4.93 -22.96 -13.99
CA VAL A 186 -6.33 -22.52 -13.92
C VAL A 186 -6.58 -21.76 -12.60
N SER A 187 -6.25 -20.46 -12.58
CA SER A 187 -6.35 -19.51 -11.46
C SER A 187 -5.35 -19.65 -10.30
N SER A 188 -4.91 -18.50 -9.75
CA SER A 188 -4.05 -18.40 -8.57
C SER A 188 -4.67 -19.07 -7.33
N GLY A 189 -6.01 -19.12 -7.22
CA GLY A 189 -6.72 -19.75 -6.12
C GLY A 189 -6.62 -21.28 -6.09
N ARG A 190 -6.68 -21.94 -7.26
CA ARG A 190 -6.50 -23.41 -7.33
C ARG A 190 -5.04 -23.83 -7.29
N MET A 191 -4.11 -23.01 -7.82
CA MET A 191 -2.68 -23.22 -7.59
C MET A 191 -2.34 -23.09 -6.10
N ALA A 192 -2.84 -22.06 -5.42
CA ALA A 192 -2.68 -21.91 -3.97
C ALA A 192 -3.28 -23.10 -3.21
N THR A 193 -4.46 -23.58 -3.60
CA THR A 193 -5.09 -24.76 -2.97
C THR A 193 -4.31 -26.06 -3.25
N ALA A 194 -3.78 -26.26 -4.46
CA ALA A 194 -3.00 -27.44 -4.83
C ALA A 194 -1.60 -27.42 -4.18
N VAL A 195 -0.97 -26.24 -4.06
CA VAL A 195 0.28 -26.02 -3.32
C VAL A 195 0.05 -26.22 -1.81
N GLN A 196 -1.02 -25.66 -1.25
CA GLN A 196 -1.37 -25.82 0.18
C GLN A 196 -1.73 -27.26 0.55
N ARG A 197 -2.30 -28.05 -0.38
CA ARG A 197 -2.59 -29.48 -0.18
C ARG A 197 -1.41 -30.40 -0.52
N GLY A 198 -0.29 -29.86 -0.99
CA GLY A 198 0.87 -30.67 -1.41
C GLY A 198 0.59 -31.63 -2.57
N ALA A 199 -0.41 -31.36 -3.43
CA ALA A 199 -0.85 -32.31 -4.48
C ALA A 199 0.26 -32.70 -5.48
N TRP A 200 1.30 -31.89 -5.57
CA TRP A 200 2.46 -32.04 -6.45
C TRP A 200 3.53 -32.99 -5.88
N ASN A 201 3.50 -33.25 -4.57
CA ASN A 201 4.55 -34.00 -3.88
C ASN A 201 4.02 -34.91 -2.76
N PHE A 202 2.72 -34.99 -2.49
CA PHE A 202 2.13 -35.86 -1.49
C PHE A 202 1.15 -36.86 -2.11
N ALA A 203 1.28 -38.14 -1.74
CA ALA A 203 0.36 -39.21 -2.12
C ALA A 203 0.17 -40.22 -0.99
N VAL A 204 -0.95 -40.94 -1.01
CA VAL A 204 -1.12 -42.16 -0.21
C VAL A 204 -0.65 -43.35 -1.05
N ALA A 205 0.14 -44.25 -0.46
CA ALA A 205 0.66 -45.42 -1.16
C ALA A 205 -0.47 -46.35 -1.60
N GLY A 206 -0.48 -46.72 -2.88
CA GLY A 206 -1.19 -47.87 -3.40
C GLY A 206 -0.26 -49.06 -3.63
N GLY A 207 -0.78 -50.15 -4.23
CA GLY A 207 0.02 -51.33 -4.57
C GLY A 207 0.17 -52.33 -3.42
N THR A 208 1.30 -53.04 -3.38
CA THR A 208 1.63 -54.01 -2.32
C THR A 208 2.73 -53.48 -1.40
N ALA A 209 2.99 -54.16 -0.29
CA ALA A 209 4.01 -53.79 0.71
C ALA A 209 5.40 -53.48 0.10
N ASN A 210 5.78 -54.14 -1.00
CA ASN A 210 7.09 -54.00 -1.64
C ASN A 210 7.01 -53.44 -3.08
N ALA A 211 5.80 -53.20 -3.60
CA ALA A 211 5.58 -52.60 -4.91
C ALA A 211 4.58 -51.46 -4.79
N LEU A 212 5.09 -50.30 -4.34
CA LEU A 212 4.28 -49.14 -4.01
C LEU A 212 3.96 -48.34 -5.27
N THR A 213 2.76 -47.75 -5.29
CA THR A 213 2.37 -46.78 -6.33
C THR A 213 1.99 -45.44 -5.71
N ALA A 214 2.26 -44.35 -6.45
CA ALA A 214 1.88 -43.00 -6.06
C ALA A 214 1.23 -42.28 -7.24
N THR A 215 0.22 -41.45 -6.96
CA THR A 215 -0.44 -40.60 -7.97
C THR A 215 -0.35 -39.15 -7.53
N LEU A 216 0.48 -38.38 -8.22
CA LEU A 216 0.67 -36.94 -8.04
C LEU A 216 -0.15 -36.17 -9.08
N SER A 217 -0.57 -34.96 -8.72
CA SER A 217 -1.30 -34.06 -9.61
C SER A 217 -0.70 -32.65 -9.58
N PRO A 218 -0.23 -32.13 -10.72
CA PRO A 218 -0.16 -32.76 -12.04
C PRO A 218 0.84 -33.93 -12.09
N ALA A 219 0.62 -34.85 -13.03
CA ALA A 219 1.47 -36.02 -13.21
C ALA A 219 2.86 -35.61 -13.72
N PRO A 220 3.96 -36.05 -13.09
CA PRO A 220 5.29 -35.89 -13.68
C PRO A 220 5.36 -36.66 -15.01
N THR A 221 6.04 -36.09 -16.00
CA THR A 221 6.23 -36.71 -17.32
C THR A 221 7.49 -37.59 -17.40
N ALA A 222 8.41 -37.45 -16.43
CA ALA A 222 9.61 -38.26 -16.26
C ALA A 222 10.13 -38.16 -14.82
N TYR A 223 10.98 -39.11 -14.41
CA TYR A 223 11.75 -38.98 -13.18
C TYR A 223 12.96 -38.05 -13.41
N SER A 224 13.02 -36.96 -12.66
CA SER A 224 14.14 -36.01 -12.67
C SER A 224 14.83 -35.99 -11.32
N ASN A 225 16.17 -35.86 -11.32
CA ASN A 225 16.94 -35.75 -10.08
C ASN A 225 16.40 -34.60 -9.21
N GLY A 226 16.10 -34.91 -7.95
CA GLY A 226 15.50 -33.98 -7.00
C GLY A 226 13.97 -34.07 -6.90
N LEU A 227 13.29 -34.93 -7.68
CA LEU A 227 11.86 -35.19 -7.50
C LEU A 227 11.62 -35.79 -6.10
N ALA A 228 10.96 -35.02 -5.23
CA ALA A 228 10.59 -35.45 -3.88
C ALA A 228 9.14 -35.91 -3.81
N VAL A 229 8.89 -37.06 -3.20
CA VAL A 229 7.57 -37.67 -3.00
C VAL A 229 7.41 -37.99 -1.51
N ASN A 230 6.50 -37.28 -0.86
CA ASN A 230 5.99 -37.58 0.47
C ASN A 230 4.88 -38.64 0.33
N LEU A 231 5.15 -39.85 0.80
CA LEU A 231 4.29 -41.00 0.60
C LEU A 231 3.76 -41.48 1.95
N ASN A 232 2.45 -41.53 2.13
CA ASN A 232 1.85 -42.18 3.30
C ASN A 232 1.71 -43.69 3.07
N VAL A 233 2.60 -44.48 3.67
CA VAL A 233 2.67 -45.93 3.58
C VAL A 233 1.86 -46.57 4.70
N THR A 234 0.74 -47.20 4.35
CA THR A 234 -0.20 -47.80 5.31
C THR A 234 0.08 -49.26 5.63
N VAL A 235 0.85 -49.95 4.77
CA VAL A 235 1.27 -51.34 4.96
C VAL A 235 2.79 -51.38 4.96
N PRO A 236 3.44 -51.75 6.09
CA PRO A 236 4.88 -51.81 6.17
C PRO A 236 5.51 -52.75 5.13
N ASN A 237 6.64 -52.34 4.56
CA ASN A 237 7.38 -53.19 3.64
C ASN A 237 7.91 -54.44 4.37
N THR A 238 8.03 -55.56 3.66
CA THR A 238 8.53 -56.84 4.19
C THR A 238 9.93 -57.19 3.68
N GLY A 239 10.51 -56.32 2.85
CA GLY A 239 11.85 -56.43 2.26
C GLY A 239 12.13 -55.28 1.29
N ALA A 240 13.00 -55.50 0.31
CA ALA A 240 13.32 -54.50 -0.71
C ALA A 240 12.06 -54.02 -1.45
N ALA A 241 11.93 -52.71 -1.64
CA ALA A 241 10.71 -52.09 -2.14
C ALA A 241 10.95 -51.20 -3.37
N THR A 242 9.91 -51.00 -4.18
CA THR A 242 9.92 -50.14 -5.36
C THR A 242 8.80 -49.10 -5.31
N LEU A 243 8.98 -47.97 -5.98
CA LEU A 243 7.96 -46.93 -6.20
C LEU A 243 7.71 -46.72 -7.70
N ASN A 244 6.44 -46.73 -8.10
CA ASN A 244 5.99 -46.27 -9.42
C ASN A 244 5.08 -45.04 -9.28
N VAL A 245 5.55 -43.89 -9.77
CA VAL A 245 4.82 -42.62 -9.74
C VAL A 245 4.11 -42.41 -11.07
N ASN A 246 2.78 -42.28 -11.04
CA ASN A 246 1.93 -41.98 -12.20
C ASN A 246 2.14 -42.90 -13.42
N GLY A 247 2.67 -44.12 -13.23
CA GLY A 247 2.89 -45.08 -14.30
C GLY A 247 4.20 -44.87 -15.09
N LEU A 248 5.12 -44.02 -14.62
CA LEU A 248 6.42 -43.77 -15.27
C LEU A 248 7.38 -44.98 -15.24
N GLY A 249 7.07 -46.00 -14.43
CA GLY A 249 7.88 -47.21 -14.26
C GLY A 249 8.30 -47.41 -12.80
N ALA A 250 8.44 -48.66 -12.36
CA ALA A 250 8.85 -48.98 -11.00
C ALA A 250 10.35 -48.79 -10.80
N VAL A 251 10.72 -48.01 -9.78
CA VAL A 251 12.11 -47.69 -9.43
C VAL A 251 12.41 -48.17 -8.02
N GLN A 252 13.61 -48.72 -7.78
CA GLN A 252 14.04 -49.19 -6.46
C GLN A 252 14.08 -48.07 -5.43
N ILE A 253 13.67 -48.38 -4.20
CA ILE A 253 13.84 -47.51 -3.04
C ILE A 253 15.03 -48.03 -2.23
N LEU A 254 16.02 -47.17 -2.00
CA LEU A 254 17.25 -47.47 -1.26
C LEU A 254 17.41 -46.53 -0.07
N HIS A 255 18.26 -46.94 0.88
CA HIS A 255 18.83 -46.05 1.87
C HIS A 255 19.78 -45.03 1.22
N SER A 256 20.15 -44.00 1.96
CA SER A 256 21.11 -42.98 1.49
C SER A 256 22.53 -43.52 1.26
N ASP A 257 22.86 -44.70 1.80
CA ASP A 257 24.12 -45.41 1.57
C ASP A 257 24.10 -46.34 0.35
N GLY A 258 22.95 -46.44 -0.35
CA GLY A 258 22.76 -47.27 -1.53
C GLY A 258 22.34 -48.72 -1.26
N ASN A 259 22.11 -49.11 0.00
CA ASN A 259 21.62 -50.45 0.32
C ASN A 259 20.08 -50.58 0.14
N PRO A 260 19.57 -51.77 -0.22
CA PRO A 260 18.12 -52.03 -0.27
C PRO A 260 17.46 -51.98 1.11
N LEU A 261 16.18 -51.63 1.14
CA LEU A 261 15.40 -51.62 2.39
C LEU A 261 15.23 -53.02 3.00
N THR A 262 15.19 -53.07 4.32
CA THR A 262 14.80 -54.25 5.12
C THR A 262 13.37 -54.10 5.67
N ALA A 263 12.83 -55.16 6.29
CA ALA A 263 11.43 -55.18 6.71
C ALA A 263 11.09 -54.10 7.76
N ASN A 264 9.91 -53.49 7.63
CA ASN A 264 9.32 -52.46 8.49
C ASN A 264 9.98 -51.07 8.44
N GLU A 265 10.75 -50.75 7.40
CA GLU A 265 11.41 -49.46 7.23
C GLU A 265 10.56 -48.41 6.48
N LEU A 266 9.50 -48.85 5.77
CA LEU A 266 8.51 -47.97 5.15
C LEU A 266 7.20 -48.06 5.92
N ALA A 267 6.94 -47.13 6.84
CA ALA A 267 5.68 -47.05 7.56
C ALA A 267 5.30 -45.59 7.85
N GLY A 268 4.02 -45.25 7.71
CA GLY A 268 3.55 -43.87 7.88
C GLY A 268 4.03 -42.95 6.75
N ILE A 269 4.17 -41.65 7.04
CA ILE A 269 4.58 -40.67 6.03
C ILE A 269 6.10 -40.68 5.88
N VAL A 270 6.58 -41.15 4.73
CA VAL A 270 8.00 -41.14 4.36
C VAL A 270 8.26 -40.13 3.24
N THR A 271 9.48 -39.59 3.18
CA THR A 271 9.92 -38.75 2.07
C THR A 271 10.92 -39.52 1.22
N LEU A 272 10.65 -39.63 -0.07
CA LEU A 272 11.48 -40.31 -1.06
C LEU A 272 11.97 -39.30 -2.09
N VAL A 273 13.27 -39.26 -2.36
CA VAL A 273 13.85 -38.34 -3.36
C VAL A 273 14.48 -39.13 -4.49
N TYR A 274 14.05 -38.87 -5.72
CA TYR A 274 14.66 -39.48 -6.90
C TYR A 274 16.04 -38.87 -7.15
N ALA A 275 17.07 -39.71 -7.18
CA ALA A 275 18.42 -39.30 -7.53
C ALA A 275 19.15 -40.48 -8.19
N SER A 276 19.85 -40.21 -9.30
CA SER A 276 20.76 -41.16 -9.95
C SER A 276 20.13 -42.52 -10.30
N GLY A 277 18.86 -42.53 -10.74
CA GLY A 277 18.18 -43.74 -11.18
C GLY A 277 17.41 -44.51 -10.10
N VAL A 278 17.45 -44.06 -8.84
CA VAL A 278 16.80 -44.70 -7.69
C VAL A 278 16.02 -43.68 -6.85
N PHE A 279 15.07 -44.16 -6.04
CA PHE A 279 14.48 -43.36 -4.97
C PHE A 279 15.27 -43.58 -3.67
N ILE A 280 15.68 -42.49 -3.03
CA ILE A 280 16.37 -42.51 -1.75
C ILE A 280 15.36 -42.19 -0.66
N LEU A 281 15.26 -43.05 0.36
CA LEU A 281 14.48 -42.77 1.56
C LEU A 281 15.19 -41.69 2.40
N VAL A 282 14.54 -40.53 2.53
CA VAL A 282 15.05 -39.35 3.25
C VAL A 282 14.49 -39.26 4.66
N ASN A 283 13.30 -39.83 4.90
CA ASN A 283 12.65 -39.79 6.21
C ASN A 283 12.84 -41.09 7.00
N THR A 284 14.05 -41.28 7.47
CA THR A 284 14.36 -41.77 8.82
C THR A 284 15.85 -41.54 8.98
N ILE A 285 16.23 -40.65 9.88
CA ILE A 285 17.61 -40.61 10.38
C ILE A 285 17.84 -42.00 10.98
N ILE A 286 18.54 -42.88 10.26
CA ILE A 286 19.34 -43.89 10.93
C ILE A 286 20.39 -43.06 11.66
N ALA A 287 20.30 -43.01 12.98
CA ALA A 287 21.26 -42.33 13.84
C ALA A 287 22.67 -42.78 13.42
N ASN A 288 23.48 -41.82 12.98
CA ASN A 288 24.82 -42.04 12.48
C ASN A 288 25.65 -40.84 12.95
N GLU A 289 26.70 -41.13 13.73
CA GLU A 289 27.53 -40.17 14.48
C GLU A 289 28.38 -39.22 13.61
N VAL A 290 28.22 -39.17 12.28
CA VAL A 290 29.26 -38.64 11.39
C VAL A 290 29.00 -37.20 10.89
N VAL A 291 27.85 -36.57 11.15
CA VAL A 291 27.57 -35.23 10.62
C VAL A 291 27.95 -34.12 11.62
N ARG A 292 29.12 -33.50 11.41
CA ARG A 292 29.56 -32.30 12.16
C ARG A 292 28.62 -31.12 11.91
N GLY A 293 28.04 -30.57 12.98
CA GLY A 293 27.22 -29.35 12.96
C GLY A 293 25.77 -29.52 13.43
N VAL A 294 25.33 -30.75 13.71
CA VAL A 294 24.02 -31.03 14.31
C VAL A 294 24.24 -31.53 15.73
N VAL A 295 23.72 -30.79 16.73
CA VAL A 295 23.69 -31.24 18.13
C VAL A 295 22.40 -32.03 18.34
N GLU A 296 22.54 -33.30 18.68
CA GLU A 296 21.43 -34.20 18.93
C GLU A 296 20.92 -34.00 20.38
N LEU A 297 19.60 -34.03 20.57
CA LEU A 297 18.94 -33.94 21.89
C LEU A 297 18.62 -35.36 22.38
N ALA A 298 18.76 -35.62 23.68
CA ALA A 298 18.39 -36.92 24.26
C ALA A 298 16.88 -37.19 24.07
N SER A 299 16.51 -38.43 23.73
CA SER A 299 15.10 -38.78 23.57
C SER A 299 14.36 -38.72 24.92
N ALA A 300 13.03 -38.56 24.87
CA ALA A 300 12.20 -38.53 26.09
C ALA A 300 12.34 -39.82 26.92
N THR A 301 12.64 -40.95 26.26
CA THR A 301 12.82 -42.26 26.89
C THR A 301 14.16 -42.37 27.62
N GLU A 302 15.25 -41.86 27.02
CA GLU A 302 16.58 -41.82 27.65
C GLU A 302 16.62 -40.83 28.82
N THR A 303 15.90 -39.72 28.70
CA THR A 303 15.74 -38.72 29.77
C THR A 303 15.00 -39.29 30.99
N ALA A 304 14.01 -40.17 30.76
CA ALA A 304 13.27 -40.85 31.82
C ALA A 304 14.06 -42.01 32.47
N ALA A 305 14.99 -42.63 31.74
CA ALA A 305 15.83 -43.73 32.24
C ALA A 305 17.12 -43.25 32.94
N GLY A 306 17.54 -42.00 32.74
CA GLY A 306 18.72 -41.42 33.40
C GLY A 306 20.07 -41.97 32.90
N THR A 307 20.09 -42.65 31.75
CA THR A 307 21.26 -43.38 31.24
C THR A 307 22.20 -42.53 30.38
N ASP A 308 21.83 -41.30 30.03
CA ASP A 308 22.67 -40.36 29.27
C ASP A 308 22.77 -39.02 29.99
N LEU A 309 23.85 -38.86 30.76
CA LEU A 309 24.15 -37.64 31.53
C LEU A 309 24.95 -36.61 30.74
N THR A 310 25.24 -36.88 29.46
CA THR A 310 26.21 -36.07 28.69
C THR A 310 25.57 -35.15 27.66
N ARG A 311 24.30 -35.38 27.29
CA ARG A 311 23.61 -34.64 26.21
C ARG A 311 22.44 -33.82 26.75
N PRO A 312 22.24 -32.57 26.27
CA PRO A 312 21.23 -31.68 26.83
C PRO A 312 19.80 -32.10 26.47
N ALA A 313 18.93 -32.24 27.46
CA ALA A 313 17.54 -32.70 27.29
C ALA A 313 16.58 -31.67 26.65
N SER A 314 16.97 -30.39 26.55
CA SER A 314 16.21 -29.37 25.80
C SER A 314 17.04 -28.09 25.57
N VAL A 315 16.67 -27.31 24.54
CA VAL A 315 17.24 -25.97 24.27
C VAL A 315 17.03 -25.02 25.47
N GLY A 316 15.94 -25.21 26.23
CA GLY A 316 15.64 -24.44 27.44
C GLY A 316 16.66 -24.64 28.56
N ARG A 317 17.24 -25.84 28.71
CA ARG A 317 18.32 -26.05 29.68
C ARG A 317 19.63 -25.40 29.24
N MET A 318 19.98 -25.42 27.95
CA MET A 318 21.16 -24.69 27.44
C MET A 318 21.06 -23.19 27.70
N ALA A 319 19.88 -22.60 27.47
CA ALA A 319 19.62 -21.20 27.78
C ALA A 319 19.73 -20.91 29.29
N SER A 320 19.19 -21.78 30.15
CA SER A 320 19.29 -21.61 31.61
C SER A 320 20.72 -21.76 32.14
N THR A 321 21.52 -22.68 31.58
CA THR A 321 22.91 -22.90 32.00
C THR A 321 23.84 -21.79 31.48
N ALA A 322 23.61 -21.28 30.26
CA ALA A 322 24.32 -20.11 29.72
C ALA A 322 23.95 -18.81 30.45
N GLN A 323 22.67 -18.61 30.79
CA GLN A 323 22.19 -17.44 31.54
C GLN A 323 22.61 -17.45 33.02
N SER A 324 22.87 -18.63 33.60
CA SER A 324 23.42 -18.75 34.96
C SER A 324 24.91 -18.40 35.08
N GLY A 325 25.60 -18.12 33.97
CA GLY A 325 27.05 -17.85 33.93
C GLY A 325 27.93 -19.10 34.02
N SER A 326 27.36 -20.31 34.03
CA SER A 326 28.13 -21.57 34.24
C SER A 326 29.14 -21.90 33.12
N TRP A 327 29.04 -21.24 31.96
CA TRP A 327 29.92 -21.46 30.80
C TRP A 327 31.25 -20.73 30.90
N ASN A 328 31.31 -19.66 31.69
CA ASN A 328 32.50 -18.82 31.82
C ASN A 328 32.85 -18.48 33.28
N TRP A 329 32.00 -18.79 34.27
CA TRP A 329 32.28 -18.60 35.69
C TRP A 329 32.70 -19.91 36.37
N ALA A 330 33.84 -19.89 37.08
CA ALA A 330 34.30 -20.99 37.91
C ALA A 330 34.79 -20.49 39.28
N VAL A 331 34.58 -21.28 40.32
CA VAL A 331 35.23 -21.07 41.64
C VAL A 331 36.66 -21.62 41.54
N PRO A 332 37.70 -20.85 41.86
CA PRO A 332 39.08 -21.30 41.68
C PRO A 332 39.48 -22.24 42.82
N GLY A 333 40.24 -23.28 42.48
CA GLY A 333 40.97 -24.13 43.40
C GLY A 333 42.47 -24.00 43.21
N GLY A 334 43.25 -24.87 43.87
CA GLY A 334 44.71 -24.90 43.76
C GLY A 334 45.42 -24.00 44.78
N THR A 335 46.60 -23.50 44.41
CA THR A 335 47.44 -22.61 45.25
C THR A 335 47.52 -21.20 44.65
N ALA A 336 48.05 -20.24 45.42
CA ALA A 336 48.16 -18.84 45.03
C ALA A 336 48.78 -18.59 43.63
N ASN A 337 49.72 -19.44 43.18
CA ASN A 337 50.40 -19.31 41.89
C ASN A 337 50.08 -20.46 40.90
N ALA A 338 49.25 -21.44 41.30
CA ALA A 338 48.84 -22.55 40.46
C ALA A 338 47.35 -22.82 40.64
N LEU A 339 46.55 -22.08 39.88
CA LEU A 339 45.10 -22.04 39.97
C LEU A 339 44.47 -23.14 39.12
N THR A 340 43.35 -23.68 39.59
CA THR A 340 42.51 -24.62 38.83
C THR A 340 41.09 -24.09 38.69
N ALA A 341 40.46 -24.26 37.53
CA ALA A 341 39.07 -23.89 37.30
C ALA A 341 38.30 -25.03 36.64
N THR A 342 37.02 -25.19 36.99
CA THR A 342 36.14 -26.21 36.39
C THR A 342 34.91 -25.54 35.79
N LEU A 343 34.84 -25.49 34.46
CA LEU A 343 33.70 -24.99 33.70
C LEU A 343 32.76 -26.13 33.30
N THR A 344 31.46 -25.83 33.17
CA THR A 344 30.43 -26.78 32.70
C THR A 344 29.57 -26.13 31.61
N PRO A 345 29.56 -26.66 30.37
CA PRO A 345 30.25 -27.88 29.93
C PRO A 345 31.78 -27.73 29.91
N ALA A 346 32.49 -28.85 30.12
CA ALA A 346 33.95 -28.88 30.13
C ALA A 346 34.51 -28.60 28.73
N PRO A 347 35.40 -27.62 28.55
CA PRO A 347 36.10 -27.45 27.28
C PRO A 347 36.97 -28.68 27.01
N THR A 348 37.04 -29.13 25.75
CA THR A 348 37.87 -30.27 25.32
C THR A 348 39.28 -29.86 24.92
N ALA A 349 39.52 -28.56 24.70
CA ALA A 349 40.83 -27.95 24.43
C ALA A 349 40.82 -26.46 24.76
N TYR A 350 41.99 -25.85 24.93
CA TYR A 350 42.11 -24.40 24.97
C TYR A 350 42.04 -23.81 23.56
N THR A 351 40.99 -23.04 23.30
CA THR A 351 40.82 -22.29 22.05
C THR A 351 41.08 -20.81 22.33
N ALA A 352 41.81 -20.12 21.44
CA ALA A 352 42.02 -18.68 21.56
C ALA A 352 40.65 -17.96 21.64
N GLY A 353 40.51 -17.06 22.61
CA GLY A 353 39.26 -16.41 22.98
C GLY A 353 38.47 -17.09 24.11
N LEU A 354 38.92 -18.24 24.66
CA LEU A 354 38.28 -18.84 25.84
C LEU A 354 38.34 -17.87 27.03
N ILE A 355 37.18 -17.49 27.57
CA ILE A 355 37.05 -16.56 28.70
C ILE A 355 36.77 -17.34 29.98
N VAL A 356 37.53 -17.06 31.04
CA VAL A 356 37.32 -17.61 32.38
C VAL A 356 37.24 -16.45 33.39
N CYS A 357 36.10 -16.35 34.06
CA CYS A 357 35.87 -15.43 35.17
C CYS A 357 35.91 -16.21 36.48
N THR A 358 36.69 -15.75 37.45
CA THR A 358 36.87 -16.46 38.73
C THR A 358 37.17 -15.52 39.89
N TYR A 359 36.84 -15.92 41.13
CA TYR A 359 37.09 -15.13 42.33
C TYR A 359 38.31 -15.64 43.11
N ILE A 360 39.43 -14.93 43.05
CA ILE A 360 40.69 -15.28 43.71
C ILE A 360 40.70 -14.70 45.13
N ASN A 361 40.65 -15.57 46.13
CA ASN A 361 40.66 -15.16 47.55
C ASN A 361 42.07 -15.09 48.17
N THR A 362 43.05 -15.73 47.56
CA THR A 362 44.43 -15.79 48.05
C THR A 362 45.33 -15.12 47.00
N PRO A 363 45.89 -13.93 47.29
CA PRO A 363 46.72 -13.20 46.35
C PRO A 363 47.89 -14.04 45.84
N ASN A 364 48.19 -13.94 44.54
CA ASN A 364 49.40 -14.54 43.98
C ASN A 364 50.65 -13.89 44.61
N THR A 365 51.72 -14.66 44.77
CA THR A 365 53.00 -14.18 45.33
C THR A 365 54.09 -14.03 44.28
N GLY A 366 53.77 -14.29 43.01
CA GLY A 366 54.65 -14.19 41.85
C GLY A 366 53.94 -14.65 40.57
N PRO A 367 54.66 -15.08 39.52
CA PRO A 367 54.07 -15.58 38.29
C PRO A 367 53.08 -16.72 38.57
N ALA A 368 51.90 -16.64 37.96
CA ALA A 368 50.81 -17.59 38.21
C ALA A 368 50.40 -18.36 36.95
N THR A 369 49.78 -19.52 37.15
CA THR A 369 49.24 -20.37 36.08
C THR A 369 47.77 -20.73 36.33
N LEU A 370 47.03 -21.04 35.27
CA LEU A 370 45.67 -21.56 35.32
C LEU A 370 45.56 -22.89 34.56
N ASN A 371 44.91 -23.87 35.18
CA ASN A 371 44.50 -25.13 34.56
C ASN A 371 42.96 -25.28 34.58
N VAL A 372 42.32 -25.27 33.42
CA VAL A 372 40.88 -25.41 33.26
C VAL A 372 40.53 -26.85 32.91
N ASN A 373 39.68 -27.48 33.72
CA ASN A 373 39.17 -28.84 33.55
C ASN A 373 40.27 -29.91 33.29
N GLY A 374 41.50 -29.67 33.76
CA GLY A 374 42.62 -30.60 33.59
C GLY A 374 43.30 -30.60 32.22
N LEU A 375 43.00 -29.63 31.35
CA LEU A 375 43.58 -29.53 29.99
C LEU A 375 45.08 -29.15 29.97
N GLY A 376 45.66 -28.79 31.12
CA GLY A 376 47.07 -28.44 31.30
C GLY A 376 47.24 -27.02 31.80
N ALA A 377 48.26 -26.77 32.64
CA ALA A 377 48.50 -25.44 33.20
C ALA A 377 49.11 -24.49 32.17
N LYS A 378 48.58 -23.26 32.08
CA LYS A 378 49.08 -22.19 31.20
C LYS A 378 49.39 -20.94 32.02
N ASN A 379 50.41 -20.19 31.62
CA ASN A 379 50.82 -18.97 32.30
C ASN A 379 49.70 -17.93 32.27
N ILE A 380 49.60 -17.13 33.33
CA ILE A 380 48.78 -15.93 33.38
C ILE A 380 49.71 -14.72 33.23
N LEU A 381 49.45 -13.88 32.24
CA LEU A 381 50.24 -12.70 31.88
C LEU A 381 49.37 -11.44 31.91
N TYR A 382 50.01 -10.28 31.97
CA TYR A 382 49.34 -9.00 31.68
C TYR A 382 49.04 -8.87 30.17
N SER A 383 48.22 -7.89 29.80
CA SER A 383 47.91 -7.59 28.39
C SER A 383 49.11 -7.12 27.56
N ASP A 384 50.21 -6.74 28.21
CA ASP A 384 51.49 -6.42 27.59
C ASP A 384 52.46 -7.63 27.51
N TRP A 385 52.00 -8.83 27.85
CA TRP A 385 52.73 -10.10 27.83
C TRP A 385 53.81 -10.27 28.90
N SER A 386 53.90 -9.34 29.85
CA SER A 386 54.78 -9.49 31.01
C SER A 386 54.16 -10.43 32.07
N PRO A 387 54.99 -11.14 32.86
CA PRO A 387 54.49 -12.03 33.92
C PRO A 387 53.92 -11.25 35.10
N LEU A 388 52.96 -11.84 35.81
CA LEU A 388 52.39 -11.26 37.02
C LEU A 388 53.41 -11.19 38.17
N VAL A 389 53.28 -10.14 38.98
CA VAL A 389 54.00 -9.91 40.24
C VAL A 389 53.07 -10.12 41.44
N ALA A 390 53.61 -10.06 42.66
CA ALA A 390 52.84 -10.35 43.87
C ALA A 390 51.64 -9.39 44.03
N ASN A 391 50.48 -9.96 44.39
CA ASN A 391 49.20 -9.31 44.64
C ASN A 391 48.39 -8.83 43.41
N ASP A 392 48.75 -9.24 42.20
CA ASP A 392 47.99 -8.90 40.99
C ASP A 392 46.67 -9.67 40.83
N LEU A 393 46.59 -10.89 41.34
CA LEU A 393 45.41 -11.74 41.29
C LEU A 393 44.72 -11.74 42.64
N TYR A 394 43.75 -10.84 42.80
CA TYR A 394 42.91 -10.79 43.99
C TYR A 394 41.51 -10.26 43.65
N GLY A 395 40.47 -10.89 44.20
CA GLY A 395 39.08 -10.59 43.87
C GLY A 395 38.59 -11.25 42.58
N ILE A 396 37.56 -10.68 41.96
CA ILE A 396 37.02 -11.20 40.69
C ILE A 396 37.96 -10.80 39.56
N VAL A 397 38.51 -11.79 38.85
CA VAL A 397 39.38 -11.60 37.69
C VAL A 397 38.76 -12.22 36.45
N THR A 398 39.01 -11.60 35.29
CA THR A 398 38.63 -12.12 33.97
C THR A 398 39.90 -12.45 33.20
N LEU A 399 40.00 -13.68 32.72
CA LEU A 399 41.15 -14.21 32.01
C LEU A 399 40.72 -14.65 30.61
N ILE A 400 41.49 -14.31 29.58
CA ILE A 400 41.23 -14.76 28.21
C ILE A 400 42.42 -15.56 27.69
N TYR A 401 42.18 -16.75 27.17
CA TYR A 401 43.23 -17.53 26.50
C TYR A 401 43.54 -16.93 25.12
N ASP A 402 44.79 -16.60 24.85
CA ASP A 402 45.21 -15.99 23.57
C ASP A 402 45.63 -17.00 22.49
N GLY A 403 45.71 -18.29 22.83
CA GLY A 403 46.28 -19.34 21.98
C GLY A 403 47.51 -20.01 22.58
N VAL A 404 48.20 -19.35 23.51
CA VAL A 404 49.43 -19.79 24.19
C VAL A 404 49.31 -19.66 25.71
N SER A 405 48.87 -18.50 26.21
CA SER A 405 48.75 -18.16 27.64
C SER A 405 47.37 -17.56 27.97
N PHE A 406 47.07 -17.42 29.25
CA PHE A 406 45.93 -16.63 29.73
C PHE A 406 46.37 -15.18 29.96
N VAL A 407 45.63 -14.23 29.41
CA VAL A 407 45.84 -12.81 29.61
C VAL A 407 44.85 -12.28 30.63
N LEU A 408 45.34 -11.61 31.67
CA LEU A 408 44.54 -10.93 32.67
C LEU A 408 43.91 -9.66 32.09
N LEU A 409 42.58 -9.69 31.92
CA LEU A 409 41.79 -8.50 31.62
C LEU A 409 41.45 -7.78 32.93
N LYS A 410 42.31 -6.85 33.32
CA LYS A 410 42.02 -5.95 34.43
C LYS A 410 41.00 -4.91 33.96
N PHE A 411 39.78 -4.93 34.52
CA PHE A 411 38.95 -3.73 34.56
C PHE A 411 39.47 -2.84 35.69
N SER A 412 40.51 -2.03 35.40
CA SER A 412 40.76 -0.88 36.26
C SER A 412 39.61 0.11 36.07
N PRO A 413 38.98 0.64 37.14
CA PRO A 413 38.23 1.86 37.01
C PRO A 413 39.21 2.95 36.55
N ALA A 414 38.93 3.53 35.38
CA ALA A 414 39.63 4.64 34.72
C ALA A 414 41.07 4.94 35.20
N SER A 415 42.06 4.41 34.49
CA SER A 415 43.27 5.16 34.11
C SER A 415 44.09 4.34 33.12
N GLU A 416 44.39 4.97 31.96
CA GLU A 416 45.54 4.70 31.06
C GLU A 416 45.56 3.30 30.39
N THR A 417 45.60 3.07 29.07
CA THR A 417 45.82 3.89 27.87
C THR A 417 45.41 3.02 26.66
N ASN A 418 44.66 3.55 25.68
CA ASN A 418 44.49 2.90 24.36
C ASN A 418 44.99 3.84 23.26
N LYS A 419 45.77 3.29 22.33
CA LYS A 419 46.46 3.98 21.23
C LYS A 419 45.53 4.90 20.43
N GLY A 420 45.94 6.17 20.28
CA GLY A 420 45.23 7.21 19.52
C GLY A 420 45.29 8.60 20.14
N VAL A 421 45.80 8.74 21.37
CA VAL A 421 45.99 10.02 22.08
C VAL A 421 47.46 10.47 21.97
N VAL A 422 47.68 11.75 21.64
CA VAL A 422 48.99 12.41 21.71
C VAL A 422 49.34 12.66 23.18
N GLU A 423 50.48 12.15 23.65
CA GLU A 423 51.01 12.44 24.98
C GLU A 423 51.55 13.87 25.11
N LEU A 424 51.24 14.51 26.24
CA LEU A 424 51.82 15.76 26.70
C LEU A 424 52.99 15.44 27.65
N ALA A 425 54.05 16.24 27.61
CA ALA A 425 55.14 16.13 28.58
C ALA A 425 54.61 16.27 30.01
N SER A 426 55.11 15.44 30.93
CA SER A 426 54.75 15.50 32.34
C SER A 426 55.26 16.78 33.00
N ALA A 427 54.62 17.22 34.09
CA ALA A 427 55.03 18.42 34.84
C ALA A 427 56.49 18.35 35.37
N ALA A 428 57.03 17.12 35.51
CA ALA A 428 58.43 16.88 35.89
C ALA A 428 59.41 17.18 34.74
N GLU A 429 59.04 16.87 33.49
CA GLU A 429 59.88 17.09 32.30
C GLU A 429 59.91 18.56 31.88
N ALA A 430 58.80 19.29 32.06
CA ALA A 430 58.71 20.74 31.82
C ALA A 430 59.61 21.57 32.75
N THR A 431 59.96 21.02 33.92
CA THR A 431 60.85 21.68 34.90
C THR A 431 62.33 21.36 34.66
N ALA A 432 62.63 20.21 34.02
CA ALA A 432 64.00 19.73 33.76
C ALA A 432 64.57 20.13 32.38
N GLY A 433 63.76 20.58 31.43
CA GLY A 433 64.21 21.15 30.15
C GLY A 433 64.84 20.17 29.15
N THR A 434 64.57 18.86 29.28
CA THR A 434 65.25 17.80 28.50
C THR A 434 64.53 17.34 27.24
N ASP A 435 63.37 17.91 26.88
CA ASP A 435 62.64 17.58 25.64
C ASP A 435 62.34 18.85 24.82
N LEU A 436 63.06 19.04 23.71
CA LEU A 436 62.92 20.17 22.80
C LEU A 436 62.04 19.87 21.58
N ILE A 437 61.34 18.72 21.55
CA ILE A 437 60.65 18.24 20.34
C ILE A 437 59.13 18.08 20.56
N ARG A 438 58.62 17.95 21.79
CA ARG A 438 57.18 17.81 22.08
C ARG A 438 56.51 19.09 22.64
N PRO A 439 55.26 19.44 22.24
CA PRO A 439 54.59 20.67 22.68
C PRO A 439 54.00 20.57 24.11
N ALA A 440 54.28 21.58 24.93
CA ALA A 440 54.05 21.57 26.38
C ALA A 440 52.57 21.70 26.88
N SER A 441 51.56 21.89 26.03
CA SER A 441 50.13 21.73 26.40
C SER A 441 49.15 21.96 25.24
N VAL A 442 48.01 21.26 25.26
CA VAL A 442 46.87 21.48 24.34
C VAL A 442 46.30 22.91 24.45
N ALA A 443 46.45 23.57 25.61
CA ALA A 443 45.99 24.94 25.82
C ALA A 443 46.73 25.99 24.95
N ARG A 444 47.97 25.73 24.53
CA ARG A 444 48.72 26.64 23.64
C ARG A 444 48.42 26.42 22.15
N MET A 445 48.07 25.21 21.73
CA MET A 445 47.66 24.95 20.34
C MET A 445 46.20 25.35 20.10
N ALA A 446 45.30 25.09 21.06
CA ALA A 446 43.90 25.49 20.95
C ALA A 446 43.74 27.03 20.96
N ASN A 447 44.46 27.75 21.83
CA ASN A 447 44.45 29.22 21.81
C ASN A 447 45.11 29.82 20.56
N ALA A 448 46.20 29.26 20.04
CA ALA A 448 46.87 29.81 18.85
C ALA A 448 46.09 29.60 17.54
N VAL A 449 45.29 28.53 17.45
CA VAL A 449 44.44 28.24 16.28
C VAL A 449 43.08 28.94 16.38
N GLN A 450 42.46 29.03 17.57
CA GLN A 450 41.17 29.72 17.74
C GLN A 450 41.27 31.25 17.77
N SER A 451 42.45 31.83 18.03
CA SER A 451 42.69 33.28 17.96
C SER A 451 43.32 33.78 16.65
N GLY A 452 43.53 32.90 15.65
CA GLY A 452 44.17 33.27 14.38
C GLY A 452 45.66 33.66 14.51
N SER A 453 46.33 33.26 15.60
CA SER A 453 47.66 33.76 15.99
C SER A 453 48.81 33.38 15.03
N TRP A 454 48.55 32.54 14.02
CA TRP A 454 49.51 32.26 12.95
C TRP A 454 49.52 33.33 11.84
N THR A 455 48.48 34.17 11.74
CA THR A 455 48.33 35.15 10.65
C THR A 455 47.72 36.48 11.08
N VAL A 456 47.38 36.70 12.36
CA VAL A 456 46.77 37.96 12.85
C VAL A 456 47.68 38.68 13.85
N GLY A 457 47.90 39.98 13.66
CA GLY A 457 48.68 40.82 14.58
C GLY A 457 48.26 42.30 14.57
N ASN A 458 48.64 43.06 15.60
CA ASN A 458 48.41 44.51 15.65
C ASN A 458 49.68 45.25 15.24
N THR A 459 49.54 46.32 14.46
CA THR A 459 50.69 47.17 14.14
C THR A 459 50.98 48.15 15.27
N ALA A 460 52.26 48.44 15.46
CA ALA A 460 52.80 49.44 16.37
C ALA A 460 53.75 50.37 15.60
N GLY A 461 53.87 51.63 16.03
CA GLY A 461 54.69 52.66 15.38
C GLY A 461 53.87 53.87 14.91
N PRO A 462 54.54 54.95 14.49
CA PRO A 462 53.89 56.13 13.92
C PRO A 462 53.32 55.84 12.53
N ALA A 463 52.42 56.71 12.05
CA ALA A 463 51.87 56.61 10.70
C ALA A 463 53.00 56.43 9.65
N ASN A 464 52.75 55.56 8.67
CA ASN A 464 53.65 55.22 7.56
C ASN A 464 54.88 54.34 7.90
N THR A 465 55.23 54.11 9.17
CA THR A 465 56.33 53.20 9.56
C THR A 465 55.84 52.20 10.60
N TYR A 466 55.30 51.09 10.11
CA TYR A 466 54.62 50.10 10.95
C TYR A 466 55.53 48.92 11.29
N THR A 467 55.36 48.41 12.50
CA THR A 467 56.00 47.18 12.99
C THR A 467 54.92 46.22 13.50
N ALA A 468 55.11 44.91 13.36
CA ALA A 468 54.22 43.92 13.96
C ALA A 468 55.01 42.68 14.40
N SER A 469 54.50 41.97 15.42
CA SER A 469 55.12 40.73 15.93
C SER A 469 54.12 39.59 15.85
N LEU A 470 54.47 38.54 15.11
CA LEU A 470 53.72 37.29 14.94
C LEU A 470 54.34 36.17 15.80
N VAL A 471 53.52 35.22 16.27
CA VAL A 471 53.97 34.08 17.08
C VAL A 471 53.38 32.76 16.55
N PRO A 472 54.20 31.80 16.08
CA PRO A 472 55.67 31.85 16.06
C PRO A 472 56.22 32.89 15.07
N ALA A 473 57.41 33.44 15.37
CA ALA A 473 58.05 34.42 14.49
C ALA A 473 58.43 33.76 13.15
N PRO A 474 58.07 34.35 11.99
CA PRO A 474 58.50 33.83 10.71
C PRO A 474 60.03 33.91 10.61
N PRO A 475 60.72 32.88 10.08
CA PRO A 475 62.18 32.89 9.98
C PRO A 475 62.71 33.80 8.85
N ALA A 476 61.87 34.11 7.85
CA ALA A 476 62.17 35.03 6.74
C ALA A 476 60.87 35.44 6.02
N TYR A 477 60.92 36.48 5.18
CA TYR A 477 59.85 36.81 4.24
C TYR A 477 59.82 35.81 3.08
N THR A 478 58.71 35.08 2.94
CA THR A 478 58.50 34.14 1.82
C THR A 478 57.41 34.65 0.89
N TRP A 479 57.61 34.46 -0.42
CA TRP A 479 56.60 34.81 -1.41
C TRP A 479 55.29 34.05 -1.14
N GLY A 480 54.17 34.76 -1.11
CA GLY A 480 52.85 34.21 -0.78
C GLY A 480 52.53 34.15 0.71
N MET A 481 53.40 34.63 1.61
CA MET A 481 53.08 34.75 3.03
C MET A 481 51.92 35.75 3.24
N ILE A 482 50.80 35.31 3.82
CA ILE A 482 49.63 36.15 4.10
C ILE A 482 49.63 36.57 5.57
N VAL A 483 49.43 37.86 5.84
CA VAL A 483 49.29 38.43 7.18
C VAL A 483 48.06 39.32 7.24
N ASN A 484 47.30 39.23 8.32
CA ASN A 484 46.14 40.06 8.62
C ASN A 484 46.52 40.98 9.77
N LEU A 485 46.55 42.28 9.54
CA LEU A 485 47.03 43.22 10.54
C LEU A 485 45.98 44.29 10.83
N TRP A 486 45.82 44.61 12.11
CA TRP A 486 45.06 45.79 12.51
C TRP A 486 45.98 47.02 12.55
N PHE A 487 45.71 48.00 11.69
CA PHE A 487 46.38 49.30 11.67
C PHE A 487 45.67 50.30 12.58
N GLY A 488 46.25 50.54 13.76
CA GLY A 488 45.67 51.41 14.79
C GLY A 488 45.77 52.91 14.48
N THR A 489 46.71 53.31 13.62
CA THR A 489 46.87 54.69 13.16
C THR A 489 46.85 54.70 11.64
N ALA A 490 45.90 55.46 11.06
CA ALA A 490 45.74 55.53 9.62
C ALA A 490 47.01 56.06 8.96
N ASN A 491 47.37 55.52 7.80
CA ASN A 491 48.51 56.03 7.05
C ASN A 491 48.16 57.39 6.42
N THR A 492 49.18 58.24 6.26
CA THR A 492 49.06 59.56 5.62
C THR A 492 49.82 59.63 4.28
N GLY A 493 50.49 58.54 3.88
CA GLY A 493 51.22 58.41 2.62
C GLY A 493 51.87 57.03 2.46
N PRO A 494 52.90 56.91 1.60
CA PRO A 494 53.62 55.66 1.35
C PRO A 494 54.12 55.05 2.65
N SER A 495 53.84 53.75 2.86
CA SER A 495 54.02 53.09 4.15
C SER A 495 54.93 51.88 4.06
N THR A 496 55.58 51.52 5.18
CA THR A 496 56.41 50.31 5.31
C THR A 496 55.95 49.45 6.49
N LEU A 497 56.26 48.15 6.42
CA LEU A 497 55.98 47.16 7.46
C LEU A 497 57.24 46.34 7.78
N ASN A 498 57.60 46.23 9.06
CA ASN A 498 58.63 45.32 9.56
C ASN A 498 58.01 44.28 10.49
N LEU A 499 58.03 43.01 10.10
CA LEU A 499 57.53 41.89 10.91
C LEU A 499 58.67 41.24 11.69
N ASN A 500 58.52 41.13 13.01
CA ASN A 500 59.43 40.43 13.92
C ASN A 500 60.92 40.83 13.78
N GLY A 501 61.22 42.01 13.24
CA GLY A 501 62.59 42.49 13.05
C GLY A 501 63.31 41.94 11.79
N LEU A 502 62.59 41.33 10.84
CA LEU A 502 63.14 40.77 9.61
C LEU A 502 63.60 41.82 8.59
N GLY A 503 63.24 43.09 8.79
CA GLY A 503 63.55 44.22 7.90
C GLY A 503 62.27 44.88 7.36
N ALA A 504 62.30 46.19 7.13
CA ALA A 504 61.12 46.93 6.65
C ALA A 504 60.94 46.77 5.13
N LEU A 505 59.75 46.35 4.71
CA LEU A 505 59.34 46.30 3.30
C LEU A 505 58.21 47.31 3.01
N PRO A 506 58.12 47.87 1.79
CA PRO A 506 57.03 48.77 1.41
C PRO A 506 55.68 48.03 1.35
N ILE A 507 54.61 48.76 1.68
CA ILE A 507 53.22 48.33 1.52
C ILE A 507 52.65 48.99 0.26
N LEU A 508 52.11 48.18 -0.64
CA LEU A 508 51.55 48.59 -1.94
C LEU A 508 50.10 48.10 -2.08
N SER A 509 49.34 48.75 -2.96
CA SER A 509 48.03 48.25 -3.39
C SER A 509 48.16 46.95 -4.19
N GLY A 510 47.04 46.27 -4.48
CA GLY A 510 47.02 45.06 -5.30
C GLY A 510 47.65 45.23 -6.70
N ASP A 511 47.71 46.46 -7.20
CA ASP A 511 48.31 46.82 -8.49
C ASP A 511 49.80 47.23 -8.39
N GLY A 512 50.42 47.09 -7.21
CA GLY A 512 51.84 47.39 -6.99
C GLY A 512 52.18 48.88 -6.86
N ILE A 513 51.19 49.73 -6.59
CA ILE A 513 51.38 51.18 -6.36
C ILE A 513 51.51 51.46 -4.86
N ALA A 514 52.33 52.43 -4.46
CA ALA A 514 52.45 52.82 -3.05
C ALA A 514 51.10 53.27 -2.48
N VAL A 515 50.79 52.82 -1.26
CA VAL A 515 49.57 53.23 -0.54
C VAL A 515 49.52 54.74 -0.32
N VAL A 516 48.34 55.33 -0.47
CA VAL A 516 48.04 56.74 -0.22
C VAL A 516 47.28 56.92 1.09
N ALA A 517 47.09 58.16 1.54
CA ALA A 517 46.47 58.45 2.83
C ALA A 517 45.11 57.73 3.01
N ASN A 518 44.95 57.08 4.17
CA ASN A 518 43.78 56.30 4.61
C ASN A 518 43.57 54.93 3.94
N ASP A 519 44.50 54.45 3.10
CA ASP A 519 44.45 53.08 2.57
C ASP A 519 44.66 52.01 3.66
N LEU A 520 45.36 52.36 4.74
CA LEU A 520 45.66 51.50 5.88
C LEU A 520 44.95 52.05 7.11
N GLY A 521 43.86 51.42 7.53
CA GLY A 521 43.13 51.75 8.74
C GLY A 521 42.18 50.61 9.12
N GLY A 522 42.29 50.11 10.36
CA GLY A 522 41.57 48.90 10.77
C GLY A 522 42.21 47.62 10.25
N ASN A 523 41.43 46.56 10.05
CA ASN A 523 41.92 45.26 9.59
C ASN A 523 42.26 45.27 8.10
N VAL A 524 43.50 44.94 7.77
CA VAL A 524 44.00 44.83 6.38
C VAL A 524 44.70 43.50 6.19
N THR A 525 44.37 42.79 5.11
CA THR A 525 45.09 41.57 4.69
C THR A 525 46.18 41.93 3.70
N LEU A 526 47.41 41.48 3.96
CA LEU A 526 48.58 41.70 3.14
C LEU A 526 49.17 40.37 2.69
N VAL A 527 49.70 40.31 1.46
CA VAL A 527 50.52 39.20 0.97
C VAL A 527 51.94 39.66 0.67
N CYS A 528 52.93 38.90 1.12
CA CYS A 528 54.33 39.16 0.81
C CYS A 528 54.63 38.78 -0.65
N ALA A 529 55.00 39.76 -1.46
CA ALA A 529 55.43 39.63 -2.85
C ALA A 529 56.97 39.48 -2.99
N GLY A 530 57.66 39.09 -1.92
CA GLY A 530 59.13 39.00 -1.87
C GLY A 530 59.78 40.32 -1.46
N SER A 531 59.64 41.38 -2.27
CA SER A 531 60.25 42.70 -2.01
C SER A 531 59.27 43.76 -1.48
N ALA A 532 57.99 43.42 -1.32
CA ALA A 532 56.92 44.30 -0.83
C ALA A 532 55.77 43.50 -0.22
N PHE A 533 54.86 44.18 0.49
CA PHE A 533 53.56 43.67 0.90
C PHE A 533 52.45 44.26 0.03
N LEU A 534 51.60 43.42 -0.56
CA LEU A 534 50.45 43.85 -1.37
C LEU A 534 49.16 43.72 -0.57
N ILE A 535 48.28 44.72 -0.61
CA ILE A 535 46.93 44.64 -0.02
C ILE A 535 46.05 43.67 -0.82
N LEU A 536 45.54 42.63 -0.15
CA LEU A 536 44.43 41.81 -0.64
C LEU A 536 43.13 42.54 -0.28
N SER A 537 42.50 43.19 -1.26
CA SER A 537 41.30 44.00 -1.00
C SER A 537 40.11 43.14 -0.53
N THR A 538 39.40 43.61 0.50
CA THR A 538 38.05 43.13 0.86
C THR A 538 36.97 44.13 0.40
N THR A 539 36.91 44.36 -0.93
CA THR A 539 35.76 44.78 -1.80
C THR A 539 34.97 46.09 -1.51
N PRO A 540 34.47 46.82 -2.55
CA PRO A 540 33.28 46.43 -3.32
C PRO A 540 33.51 46.27 -4.83
N ALA A 541 32.66 45.44 -5.45
CA ALA A 541 32.62 45.15 -6.87
C ALA A 541 32.29 46.38 -7.73
N SER A 542 33.02 46.56 -8.82
CA SER A 542 32.43 47.09 -10.05
C SER A 542 33.16 46.56 -11.28
N GLU A 543 32.41 45.77 -12.04
CA GLU A 543 32.46 45.64 -13.49
C GLU A 543 33.45 44.68 -14.19
N PHE A 544 32.82 43.87 -15.04
CA PHE A 544 33.30 43.27 -16.29
C PHE A 544 34.09 41.95 -16.27
N ARG A 545 33.35 40.84 -16.16
CA ARG A 545 33.58 39.67 -17.03
C ARG A 545 32.26 39.18 -17.63
N ARG A 546 32.07 39.42 -18.93
CA ARG A 546 30.95 38.91 -19.73
C ARG A 546 30.90 37.38 -19.63
N GLY A 547 29.76 36.82 -19.19
CA GLY A 547 29.45 35.39 -19.29
C GLY A 547 28.97 34.69 -18.01
N LEU A 548 28.94 35.37 -16.86
CA LEU A 548 28.42 34.81 -15.60
C LEU A 548 27.17 35.58 -15.14
N VAL A 549 26.10 34.86 -14.80
CA VAL A 549 24.87 35.41 -14.22
C VAL A 549 25.14 35.80 -12.76
N GLU A 550 24.88 37.06 -12.42
CA GLU A 550 25.10 37.61 -11.08
C GLU A 550 23.80 37.57 -10.25
N LEU A 551 23.89 36.93 -9.07
CA LEU A 551 22.81 36.83 -8.08
C LEU A 551 22.77 38.08 -7.19
N ALA A 552 21.57 38.54 -6.84
CA ALA A 552 21.38 39.72 -5.99
C ALA A 552 22.07 39.57 -4.62
N SER A 553 22.66 40.64 -4.13
CA SER A 553 23.31 40.69 -2.82
C SER A 553 22.28 40.64 -1.68
N ALA A 554 22.74 40.26 -0.48
CA ALA A 554 21.88 40.19 0.71
C ALA A 554 21.29 41.57 1.09
N ALA A 555 21.97 42.66 0.76
CA ALA A 555 21.50 44.03 0.99
C ALA A 555 20.39 44.44 0.02
N GLU A 556 20.51 44.09 -1.27
CA GLU A 556 19.48 44.35 -2.29
C GLU A 556 18.20 43.53 -2.04
N THR A 557 18.37 42.31 -1.54
CA THR A 557 17.24 41.42 -1.16
C THR A 557 16.46 41.97 0.04
N ALA A 558 17.12 42.68 0.97
CA ALA A 558 16.48 43.28 2.14
C ALA A 558 15.75 44.60 1.82
N ALA A 559 16.13 45.29 0.74
CA ALA A 559 15.58 46.59 0.34
C ALA A 559 14.40 46.52 -0.65
N GLY A 560 14.11 45.35 -1.24
CA GLY A 560 12.96 45.14 -2.14
C GLY A 560 13.00 45.90 -3.47
N ALA A 561 14.17 46.42 -3.88
CA ALA A 561 14.31 47.35 -4.99
C ALA A 561 14.50 46.70 -6.38
N ASP A 562 14.66 45.38 -6.49
CA ASP A 562 14.84 44.68 -7.77
C ASP A 562 13.94 43.44 -7.87
N GLN A 563 12.86 43.55 -8.64
CA GLN A 563 11.91 42.46 -8.91
C GLN A 563 12.24 41.68 -10.18
N THR A 564 13.37 41.95 -10.84
CA THR A 564 13.66 41.44 -12.20
C THR A 564 14.76 40.39 -12.27
N ARG A 565 15.52 40.15 -11.18
CA ARG A 565 16.60 39.15 -11.12
C ARG A 565 16.22 37.95 -10.23
N PRO A 566 16.58 36.70 -10.60
CA PRO A 566 16.23 35.51 -9.81
C PRO A 566 16.94 35.47 -8.44
N ALA A 567 16.17 35.26 -7.38
CA ALA A 567 16.66 35.14 -6.00
C ALA A 567 17.59 33.92 -5.83
N SER A 568 18.61 34.07 -4.98
CA SER A 568 19.71 33.11 -4.77
C SER A 568 19.27 31.66 -4.46
N VAL A 569 20.13 30.70 -4.86
CA VAL A 569 20.03 29.24 -4.62
C VAL A 569 19.76 28.88 -3.14
N ALA A 570 20.09 29.77 -2.20
CA ALA A 570 19.81 29.61 -0.77
C ALA A 570 18.29 29.58 -0.42
N ARG A 571 17.42 30.29 -1.17
CA ARG A 571 15.96 30.21 -0.97
C ARG A 571 15.34 28.96 -1.59
N MET A 572 15.95 28.40 -2.64
CA MET A 572 15.52 27.12 -3.21
C MET A 572 15.82 25.98 -2.25
N SER A 573 17.02 25.92 -1.65
CA SER A 573 17.37 24.86 -0.69
C SER A 573 16.44 24.85 0.53
N SER A 574 16.12 26.01 1.12
CA SER A 574 15.22 26.12 2.27
C SER A 574 13.74 25.85 1.92
N ALA A 575 13.26 26.26 0.74
CA ALA A 575 11.90 25.96 0.29
C ALA A 575 11.70 24.50 -0.14
N VAL A 576 12.74 23.86 -0.70
CA VAL A 576 12.78 22.42 -1.01
C VAL A 576 12.89 21.60 0.28
N GLN A 577 13.76 21.99 1.22
CA GLN A 577 13.90 21.32 2.53
C GLN A 577 12.64 21.42 3.39
N ALA A 578 11.84 22.49 3.25
CA ALA A 578 10.55 22.64 3.92
C ALA A 578 9.36 22.09 3.11
N SER A 579 9.60 21.37 2.00
CA SER A 579 8.59 20.80 1.10
C SER A 579 7.55 21.78 0.56
N LYS A 580 7.80 23.10 0.61
CA LYS A 580 6.81 24.16 0.30
C LYS A 580 6.38 24.21 -1.18
N TRP A 581 7.08 23.45 -2.03
CA TRP A 581 6.83 23.37 -3.47
C TRP A 581 5.70 22.40 -3.82
N GLY A 582 5.39 21.45 -2.93
CA GLY A 582 4.35 20.44 -3.14
C GLY A 582 3.48 20.16 -1.93
N TYR A 583 3.77 20.75 -0.76
CA TYR A 583 3.00 20.59 0.48
C TYR A 583 2.36 21.89 0.97
N ALA A 584 1.07 21.85 1.30
CA ALA A 584 0.36 22.92 2.01
C ALA A 584 -0.71 22.37 2.97
N ALA A 585 -0.94 23.04 4.10
CA ALA A 585 -2.17 22.81 4.88
C ALA A 585 -3.34 23.52 4.17
N ALA A 586 -4.45 22.82 3.96
CA ALA A 586 -5.62 23.44 3.36
C ALA A 586 -6.43 24.22 4.39
N GLY A 587 -7.08 25.29 3.92
CA GLY A 587 -8.11 26.04 4.63
C GLY A 587 -9.44 25.98 3.87
N GLY A 588 -10.28 27.01 4.04
CA GLY A 588 -11.55 27.16 3.31
C GLY A 588 -12.74 26.55 4.04
N THR A 589 -13.60 25.83 3.32
CA THR A 589 -14.78 25.13 3.87
C THR A 589 -14.80 23.68 3.39
N ALA A 590 -15.69 22.84 3.94
CA ALA A 590 -15.81 21.44 3.52
C ALA A 590 -16.22 21.27 2.03
N ALA A 591 -16.80 22.29 1.39
CA ALA A 591 -17.15 22.28 -0.04
C ALA A 591 -16.10 22.95 -0.94
N ALA A 592 -15.26 23.83 -0.40
CA ALA A 592 -14.30 24.61 -1.16
C ALA A 592 -13.01 24.81 -0.36
N TYR A 593 -12.02 23.97 -0.65
CA TYR A 593 -10.71 24.05 -0.03
C TYR A 593 -9.83 25.10 -0.70
N THR A 594 -8.93 25.67 0.10
CA THR A 594 -7.88 26.57 -0.38
C THR A 594 -6.52 26.06 0.05
N ALA A 595 -5.49 26.21 -0.78
CA ALA A 595 -4.12 25.86 -0.46
C ALA A 595 -3.15 26.95 -0.92
N VAL A 596 -2.07 27.16 -0.17
CA VAL A 596 -1.04 28.16 -0.49
C VAL A 596 0.33 27.48 -0.54
N LEU A 597 0.86 27.32 -1.76
CA LEU A 597 2.21 26.83 -2.04
C LEU A 597 3.20 28.00 -2.14
N THR A 598 4.48 27.73 -1.88
CA THR A 598 5.56 28.73 -2.01
C THR A 598 6.81 28.07 -2.62
N PRO A 599 7.25 28.48 -3.82
CA PRO A 599 6.69 29.57 -4.65
C PRO A 599 5.28 29.25 -5.18
N ALA A 600 4.50 30.30 -5.46
CA ALA A 600 3.17 30.14 -6.03
C ALA A 600 3.26 29.56 -7.45
N PRO A 601 2.47 28.53 -7.80
CA PRO A 601 2.39 28.06 -9.18
C PRO A 601 1.82 29.16 -10.09
N ALA A 602 2.34 29.25 -11.33
CA ALA A 602 1.86 30.22 -12.31
C ALA A 602 0.56 29.78 -13.01
N SER A 603 0.29 28.47 -13.07
CA SER A 603 -0.91 27.87 -13.66
C SER A 603 -1.10 26.43 -13.17
N TYR A 604 -2.29 25.87 -13.42
CA TYR A 604 -2.54 24.44 -13.31
C TYR A 604 -1.95 23.74 -14.54
N ALA A 605 -0.80 23.11 -14.38
CA ALA A 605 -0.18 22.30 -15.42
C ALA A 605 -0.50 20.81 -15.20
N ASP A 606 -0.59 20.06 -16.29
CA ASP A 606 -0.82 18.62 -16.26
C ASP A 606 0.28 17.89 -15.47
N LEU A 607 -0.11 16.85 -14.74
CA LEU A 607 0.68 16.05 -13.81
C LEU A 607 1.35 16.83 -12.66
N LYS A 608 0.91 18.06 -12.35
CA LYS A 608 1.35 18.75 -11.12
C LYS A 608 0.76 18.03 -9.91
N SER A 609 1.64 17.60 -9.02
CA SER A 609 1.25 16.93 -7.79
C SER A 609 1.23 17.88 -6.59
N ILE A 610 0.22 17.74 -5.76
CA ILE A 610 0.05 18.51 -4.52
C ILE A 610 -0.29 17.53 -3.41
N ILE A 611 0.50 17.54 -2.34
CA ILE A 611 0.15 16.94 -1.07
C ILE A 611 -0.47 18.05 -0.24
N PHE A 612 -1.73 17.92 0.15
CA PHE A 612 -2.30 18.87 1.10
C PHE A 612 -2.85 18.16 2.34
N LYS A 613 -2.70 18.82 3.49
CA LYS A 613 -3.31 18.35 4.73
C LYS A 613 -4.74 18.91 4.81
N ALA A 614 -5.73 18.03 4.82
CA ALA A 614 -7.13 18.41 4.99
C ALA A 614 -7.32 19.15 6.34
N PRO A 615 -8.27 20.11 6.43
CA PRO A 615 -8.58 20.81 7.67
C PRO A 615 -9.15 19.89 8.77
N ALA A 616 -9.57 20.46 9.89
CA ALA A 616 -10.21 19.71 11.00
C ALA A 616 -11.59 19.09 10.66
N TYR A 617 -12.01 19.15 9.40
CA TYR A 617 -13.25 18.61 8.87
C TYR A 617 -12.99 17.91 7.52
N GLY A 618 -13.77 16.87 7.25
CA GLY A 618 -13.74 16.20 5.95
C GLY A 618 -14.49 16.98 4.87
N ASN A 619 -14.43 16.49 3.63
CA ASN A 619 -15.06 17.16 2.50
C ASN A 619 -16.55 16.84 2.38
N LEU A 620 -17.33 17.77 1.83
CA LEU A 620 -18.65 17.50 1.29
C LEU A 620 -18.54 16.89 -0.12
N ALA A 621 -19.62 16.29 -0.59
CA ALA A 621 -19.70 15.77 -1.95
C ALA A 621 -19.46 16.89 -2.99
N GLY A 622 -18.59 16.63 -3.96
CA GLY A 622 -18.26 17.57 -5.04
C GLY A 622 -17.32 18.71 -4.65
N ALA A 623 -16.49 18.53 -3.62
CA ALA A 623 -15.58 19.56 -3.15
C ALA A 623 -14.58 20.03 -4.22
N THR A 624 -14.17 21.30 -4.13
CA THR A 624 -13.20 21.95 -5.02
C THR A 624 -11.91 22.34 -4.28
N LEU A 625 -10.82 22.56 -5.01
CA LEU A 625 -9.57 23.11 -4.49
C LEU A 625 -9.13 24.33 -5.30
N ASN A 626 -8.79 25.42 -4.62
CA ASN A 626 -8.17 26.60 -5.19
C ASN A 626 -6.76 26.80 -4.61
N VAL A 627 -5.74 26.75 -5.48
CA VAL A 627 -4.33 26.87 -5.10
C VAL A 627 -3.84 28.27 -5.44
N ASN A 628 -3.36 29.02 -4.43
CA ASN A 628 -2.79 30.36 -4.57
C ASN A 628 -3.68 31.36 -5.35
N GLY A 629 -5.00 31.14 -5.40
CA GLY A 629 -5.94 32.03 -6.10
C GLY A 629 -5.99 31.84 -7.62
N LEU A 630 -5.44 30.76 -8.18
CA LEU A 630 -5.47 30.48 -9.62
C LEU A 630 -6.87 30.12 -10.16
N GLY A 631 -7.83 29.84 -9.28
CA GLY A 631 -9.20 29.44 -9.62
C GLY A 631 -9.55 28.08 -9.03
N ALA A 632 -10.82 27.86 -8.67
CA ALA A 632 -11.24 26.60 -8.04
C ALA A 632 -11.45 25.50 -9.10
N LEU A 633 -10.77 24.37 -8.94
CA LEU A 633 -10.99 23.17 -9.76
C LEU A 633 -11.67 22.06 -8.93
N PRO A 634 -12.50 21.21 -9.55
CA PRO A 634 -13.14 20.08 -8.87
C PRO A 634 -12.11 19.04 -8.44
N ILE A 635 -12.32 18.48 -7.24
CA ILE A 635 -11.59 17.30 -6.77
C ILE A 635 -12.41 16.06 -7.16
N VAL A 636 -11.75 15.11 -7.80
CA VAL A 636 -12.33 13.85 -8.27
C VAL A 636 -11.56 12.67 -7.69
N ASN A 637 -12.24 11.55 -7.54
CA ASN A 637 -11.64 10.29 -7.12
C ASN A 637 -10.77 9.69 -8.25
N PRO A 638 -10.06 8.56 -8.04
CA PRO A 638 -9.17 7.97 -9.05
C PRO A 638 -9.87 7.54 -10.34
N VAL A 639 -11.20 7.37 -10.33
CA VAL A 639 -12.00 7.02 -11.52
C VAL A 639 -12.62 8.25 -12.19
N GLY A 640 -12.29 9.46 -11.74
CA GLY A 640 -12.72 10.73 -12.31
C GLY A 640 -14.12 11.19 -11.90
N ALA A 641 -14.78 10.50 -10.97
CA ALA A 641 -16.04 10.95 -10.41
C ALA A 641 -15.80 11.98 -9.29
N PRO A 642 -16.71 12.96 -9.06
CA PRO A 642 -16.59 13.90 -7.94
C PRO A 642 -16.42 13.17 -6.61
N VAL A 643 -15.54 13.68 -5.73
CA VAL A 643 -15.37 13.11 -4.39
C VAL A 643 -16.69 13.09 -3.63
N ALA A 644 -16.99 11.98 -2.95
CA ALA A 644 -18.14 11.84 -2.07
C ALA A 644 -17.87 12.46 -0.70
N LEU A 645 -18.91 12.53 0.15
CA LEU A 645 -18.79 12.99 1.53
C LEU A 645 -17.69 12.19 2.27
N ASN A 646 -16.73 12.90 2.87
CA ASN A 646 -15.60 12.37 3.64
C ASN A 646 -14.60 11.48 2.88
N ASP A 647 -14.55 11.57 1.55
CA ASP A 647 -13.45 10.95 0.77
C ASP A 647 -12.07 11.55 1.09
N LEU A 648 -12.04 12.77 1.61
CA LEU A 648 -10.88 13.50 2.10
C LEU A 648 -11.09 13.69 3.61
N PRO A 649 -10.69 12.74 4.47
CA PRO A 649 -10.97 12.78 5.89
C PRO A 649 -10.28 13.97 6.59
N ALA A 650 -10.87 14.42 7.70
CA ALA A 650 -10.30 15.49 8.52
C ALA A 650 -8.83 15.19 8.90
N ASN A 651 -7.96 16.19 8.80
CA ASN A 651 -6.53 16.12 9.09
C ASN A 651 -5.71 15.12 8.24
N ALA A 652 -6.31 14.48 7.24
CA ALA A 652 -5.61 13.53 6.38
C ALA A 652 -4.64 14.23 5.43
N LEU A 653 -3.52 13.57 5.14
CA LEU A 653 -2.65 13.96 4.02
C LEU A 653 -3.24 13.36 2.75
N VAL A 654 -3.61 14.22 1.82
CA VAL A 654 -4.21 13.85 0.54
C VAL A 654 -3.20 14.18 -0.55
N PHE A 655 -2.85 13.18 -1.35
CA PHE A 655 -2.07 13.39 -2.56
C PHE A 655 -3.02 13.59 -3.74
N LEU A 656 -2.88 14.73 -4.42
CA LEU A 656 -3.66 15.10 -5.59
C LEU A 656 -2.77 15.24 -6.82
N LEU A 657 -3.28 14.81 -7.97
CA LEU A 657 -2.68 15.01 -9.29
C LEU A 657 -3.58 15.92 -10.12
N CYS A 658 -3.04 17.02 -10.63
CA CYS A 658 -3.78 17.94 -11.48
C CYS A 658 -3.63 17.56 -12.95
N ASP A 659 -4.72 17.53 -13.72
CA ASP A 659 -4.70 17.37 -15.19
C ASP A 659 -4.84 18.72 -15.95
N GLY A 660 -4.77 19.83 -15.21
CA GLY A 660 -5.04 21.18 -15.70
C GLY A 660 -6.50 21.63 -15.58
N ALA A 661 -7.45 20.71 -15.40
CA ALA A 661 -8.88 21.01 -15.27
C ALA A 661 -9.52 20.45 -13.98
N ARG A 662 -8.90 19.45 -13.36
CA ARG A 662 -9.39 18.72 -12.18
C ARG A 662 -8.21 18.29 -11.30
N PHE A 663 -8.52 17.93 -10.06
CA PHE A 663 -7.58 17.28 -9.16
C PHE A 663 -8.02 15.85 -8.85
N TYR A 664 -7.23 14.84 -9.24
CA TYR A 664 -7.48 13.44 -8.91
C TYR A 664 -6.84 13.09 -7.58
N THR A 665 -7.58 12.46 -6.68
CA THR A 665 -6.98 11.79 -5.53
C THR A 665 -6.12 10.63 -6.01
N ALA A 666 -4.87 10.58 -5.55
CA ALA A 666 -3.97 9.48 -5.86
C ALA A 666 -4.17 8.36 -4.83
N GLY A 667 -4.82 7.28 -5.25
CA GLY A 667 -5.14 6.11 -4.43
C GLY A 667 -6.63 6.00 -4.10
N ILE A 668 -7.02 4.80 -3.67
CA ILE A 668 -8.41 4.44 -3.38
C ILE A 668 -8.94 5.33 -2.24
N VAL A 669 -10.08 5.99 -2.46
CA VAL A 669 -10.74 6.85 -1.45
C VAL A 669 -11.72 6.04 -0.58
N PRO A 670 -12.07 6.52 0.62
CA PRO A 670 -13.04 5.86 1.50
C PRO A 670 -14.35 5.42 0.82
N SER A 671 -14.93 6.21 -0.10
CA SER A 671 -16.15 5.81 -0.82
C SER A 671 -15.97 4.64 -1.79
N GLN A 672 -14.72 4.30 -2.15
CA GLN A 672 -14.40 3.20 -3.05
C GLN A 672 -14.12 1.89 -2.31
N VAL A 673 -14.14 1.89 -0.98
CA VAL A 673 -13.95 0.68 -0.15
C VAL A 673 -15.11 0.52 0.82
N ARG A 674 -15.50 -0.73 1.04
CA ARG A 674 -16.41 -1.05 2.14
C ARG A 674 -15.63 -1.06 3.45
N VAL A 675 -16.15 -0.38 4.45
CA VAL A 675 -15.60 -0.36 5.82
C VAL A 675 -15.91 -1.70 6.46
N LYS A 676 -14.87 -2.48 6.76
CA LYS A 676 -15.01 -3.74 7.49
C LYS A 676 -15.35 -3.45 8.95
N LEU A 677 -16.47 -3.98 9.43
CA LEU A 677 -16.81 -3.92 10.84
C LEU A 677 -15.82 -4.75 11.67
N THR A 678 -15.50 -4.26 12.87
CA THR A 678 -14.59 -4.93 13.83
C THR A 678 -15.30 -5.36 15.11
N ALA A 679 -16.57 -5.01 15.26
CA ALA A 679 -17.45 -5.37 16.38
C ALA A 679 -18.91 -5.24 15.95
N ASP A 680 -19.82 -5.79 16.76
CA ASP A 680 -21.26 -5.55 16.64
C ASP A 680 -21.54 -4.04 16.65
N THR A 681 -22.32 -3.56 15.68
CA THR A 681 -22.45 -2.13 15.40
C THR A 681 -23.91 -1.71 15.37
N THR A 682 -24.20 -0.59 16.03
CA THR A 682 -25.52 0.05 16.00
C THR A 682 -25.53 1.23 15.05
N PHE A 683 -26.53 1.28 14.17
CA PHE A 683 -26.82 2.40 13.30
C PHE A 683 -28.15 3.04 13.68
N TYR A 684 -28.14 4.35 13.89
CA TYR A 684 -29.29 5.13 14.31
C TYR A 684 -30.06 5.70 13.12
N ILE A 685 -31.39 5.60 13.23
CA ILE A 685 -32.34 6.21 12.30
C ILE A 685 -33.23 7.16 13.09
N ARG A 686 -33.42 8.38 12.60
CA ARG A 686 -34.28 9.39 13.21
C ARG A 686 -35.06 10.16 12.14
N PRO A 687 -36.33 10.54 12.37
CA PRO A 687 -37.11 11.30 11.38
C PRO A 687 -36.53 12.69 11.07
N ASP A 688 -35.74 13.25 11.99
CA ASP A 688 -35.01 14.52 11.87
C ASP A 688 -33.58 14.37 11.32
N GLY A 689 -33.19 13.16 10.88
CA GLY A 689 -31.87 12.86 10.31
C GLY A 689 -31.73 13.15 8.81
N ASN A 690 -30.64 12.65 8.21
CA ASN A 690 -30.37 12.72 6.77
C ASN A 690 -29.75 11.40 6.28
N ASP A 691 -30.23 10.84 5.17
CA ASP A 691 -29.71 9.57 4.61
C ASP A 691 -28.28 9.69 4.05
N ALA A 692 -27.76 10.92 3.93
CA ALA A 692 -26.35 11.17 3.65
C ALA A 692 -25.43 10.95 4.88
N ASN A 693 -25.98 10.90 6.10
CA ASN A 693 -25.21 10.78 7.33
C ASN A 693 -24.55 9.39 7.49
N THR A 694 -23.81 9.18 8.58
CA THR A 694 -23.09 7.93 8.86
C THR A 694 -23.94 6.88 9.58
N GLY A 695 -24.95 7.34 10.32
CA GLY A 695 -25.79 6.53 11.20
C GLY A 695 -25.13 6.16 12.53
N LEU A 696 -23.91 6.60 12.85
CA LEU A 696 -23.17 6.03 13.99
C LEU A 696 -23.51 6.64 15.36
N ASP A 697 -24.16 7.79 15.40
CA ASP A 697 -24.58 8.44 16.65
C ASP A 697 -26.07 8.78 16.66
N ASN A 698 -26.69 8.74 17.84
CA ASN A 698 -28.09 9.11 18.03
C ASN A 698 -28.32 10.63 18.08
N THR A 699 -27.99 11.32 16.99
CA THR A 699 -28.24 12.77 16.84
C THR A 699 -28.77 13.07 15.44
N ALA A 700 -29.51 14.17 15.26
CA ALA A 700 -30.01 14.58 13.93
C ALA A 700 -28.88 14.79 12.91
N ALA A 701 -27.70 15.23 13.35
CA ALA A 701 -26.54 15.46 12.50
C ALA A 701 -25.84 14.17 12.04
N ALA A 702 -26.06 13.04 12.73
CA ALA A 702 -25.35 11.79 12.47
C ALA A 702 -26.27 10.63 12.07
N ALA A 703 -27.53 10.62 12.46
CA ALA A 703 -28.46 9.53 12.17
C ALA A 703 -28.96 9.55 10.72
N PHE A 704 -29.26 8.37 10.16
CA PHE A 704 -30.00 8.27 8.90
C PHE A 704 -31.42 8.79 9.07
N LYS A 705 -32.06 9.23 7.98
CA LYS A 705 -33.44 9.74 8.02
C LYS A 705 -34.47 8.62 7.94
N THR A 706 -34.25 7.67 7.03
CA THR A 706 -35.23 6.63 6.67
C THR A 706 -34.66 5.24 6.88
N LEU A 707 -35.53 4.26 7.19
CA LEU A 707 -35.15 2.84 7.29
C LEU A 707 -34.56 2.32 5.97
N GLN A 708 -35.18 2.66 4.84
CA GLN A 708 -34.69 2.23 3.52
C GLN A 708 -33.35 2.88 3.15
N GLY A 709 -33.17 4.17 3.44
CA GLY A 709 -31.91 4.89 3.21
C GLY A 709 -30.78 4.35 4.08
N GLY A 710 -31.04 4.14 5.37
CA GLY A 710 -30.11 3.50 6.30
C GLY A 710 -29.70 2.09 5.84
N TRP A 711 -30.67 1.25 5.47
CA TRP A 711 -30.36 -0.10 4.96
C TRP A 711 -29.51 -0.08 3.68
N THR A 712 -29.82 0.84 2.75
CA THR A 712 -29.06 1.00 1.50
C THR A 712 -27.63 1.46 1.78
N ALA A 713 -27.45 2.41 2.70
CA ALA A 713 -26.13 2.91 3.12
C ALA A 713 -25.32 1.80 3.82
N ILE A 714 -25.95 1.02 4.70
CA ILE A 714 -25.28 -0.07 5.42
C ILE A 714 -24.73 -1.11 4.44
N LYS A 715 -25.57 -1.62 3.52
CA LYS A 715 -25.17 -2.62 2.52
C LYS A 715 -24.05 -2.14 1.59
N SER A 716 -24.08 -0.86 1.21
CA SER A 716 -23.14 -0.31 0.24
C SER A 716 -21.81 0.12 0.87
N ARG A 717 -21.83 0.61 2.11
CA ARG A 717 -20.65 1.21 2.77
C ARG A 717 -19.92 0.26 3.70
N TYR A 718 -20.55 -0.81 4.19
CA TYR A 718 -19.95 -1.69 5.19
C TYR A 718 -19.83 -3.15 4.72
N ASP A 719 -18.72 -3.79 5.09
CA ASP A 719 -18.58 -5.24 5.13
C ASP A 719 -18.83 -5.69 6.57
N THR A 720 -19.90 -6.45 6.77
CA THR A 720 -20.35 -6.83 8.10
C THR A 720 -19.43 -7.84 8.77
N ALA A 721 -18.59 -8.55 8.01
CA ALA A 721 -17.58 -9.48 8.53
C ALA A 721 -18.10 -10.50 9.57
N GLY A 722 -19.39 -10.83 9.52
CA GLY A 722 -20.06 -11.72 10.47
C GLY A 722 -20.55 -11.07 11.78
N TYR A 723 -20.29 -9.78 12.01
CA TYR A 723 -20.79 -9.05 13.17
C TYR A 723 -22.28 -8.71 13.06
N ALA A 724 -22.94 -8.60 14.21
CA ALA A 724 -24.35 -8.24 14.28
C ALA A 724 -24.56 -6.76 13.97
N VAL A 725 -25.63 -6.47 13.23
CA VAL A 725 -26.03 -5.10 12.89
C VAL A 725 -27.36 -4.78 13.55
N THR A 726 -27.37 -3.75 14.40
CA THR A 726 -28.60 -3.19 14.97
C THR A 726 -28.95 -1.89 14.28
N ILE A 727 -30.14 -1.81 13.70
CA ILE A 727 -30.74 -0.57 13.22
C ILE A 727 -31.63 -0.04 14.35
N GLN A 728 -31.12 0.91 15.12
CA GLN A 728 -31.81 1.51 16.26
C GLN A 728 -32.65 2.71 15.81
N LEU A 729 -33.95 2.66 16.03
CA LEU A 729 -34.83 3.82 15.94
C LEU A 729 -34.51 4.74 17.12
N GLY A 730 -33.94 5.92 16.84
CA GLY A 730 -33.24 6.73 17.84
C GLY A 730 -34.16 7.51 18.77
N VAL A 731 -35.40 7.77 18.36
CA VAL A 731 -36.42 8.52 19.13
C VAL A 731 -37.82 7.96 18.91
N ALA A 732 -38.72 8.16 19.87
CA ALA A 732 -40.15 7.89 19.65
C ALA A 732 -40.66 8.71 18.45
N GLY A 733 -41.48 8.10 17.60
CA GLY A 733 -41.98 8.73 16.39
C GLY A 733 -42.40 7.73 15.32
N THR A 734 -42.73 8.27 14.15
CA THR A 734 -43.15 7.51 12.97
C THR A 734 -42.03 7.48 11.94
N TYR A 735 -41.73 6.27 11.46
CA TYR A 735 -40.69 5.96 10.50
C TYR A 735 -41.31 5.35 9.25
N GLU A 736 -40.77 5.72 8.08
CA GLU A 736 -41.16 5.06 6.84
C GLU A 736 -40.63 3.63 6.78
N GLY A 737 -41.47 2.72 6.27
CA GLY A 737 -41.18 1.31 6.08
C GLY A 737 -40.03 1.02 5.11
N ALA A 738 -39.54 -0.22 5.11
CA ALA A 738 -38.40 -0.64 4.31
C ALA A 738 -38.49 -2.10 3.82
N SER A 739 -37.84 -2.35 2.68
CA SER A 739 -37.59 -3.70 2.17
C SER A 739 -36.17 -4.12 2.54
N PHE A 740 -36.08 -5.27 3.20
CA PHE A 740 -34.85 -5.99 3.45
C PHE A 740 -34.68 -7.09 2.41
N ASP A 741 -33.49 -7.17 1.82
CA ASP A 741 -33.11 -8.03 0.70
C ASP A 741 -31.71 -8.60 0.96
N ALA A 742 -31.23 -9.46 0.06
CA ALA A 742 -30.00 -10.24 0.25
C ALA A 742 -28.81 -9.40 0.76
N ALA A 743 -28.33 -9.74 1.95
CA ALA A 743 -27.14 -9.18 2.60
C ALA A 743 -26.39 -10.27 3.41
N SER A 744 -25.19 -9.97 3.89
CA SER A 744 -24.27 -10.94 4.51
C SER A 744 -24.30 -11.01 6.05
N SER A 745 -25.10 -10.17 6.74
CA SER A 745 -25.22 -10.17 8.21
C SER A 745 -26.57 -10.69 8.70
N VAL A 746 -26.77 -10.76 10.02
CA VAL A 746 -28.11 -10.74 10.63
C VAL A 746 -28.41 -9.31 11.08
N VAL A 747 -29.61 -8.81 10.79
CA VAL A 747 -30.02 -7.43 11.12
C VAL A 747 -31.19 -7.44 12.08
N THR A 748 -31.10 -6.60 13.11
CA THR A 748 -32.22 -6.31 14.03
C THR A 748 -32.65 -4.86 13.86
N VAL A 749 -33.91 -4.62 13.54
CA VAL A 749 -34.55 -3.30 13.64
C VAL A 749 -35.13 -3.18 15.04
N ARG A 750 -34.61 -2.24 15.82
CA ARG A 750 -34.91 -2.10 17.25
C ARG A 750 -35.51 -0.73 17.55
N GLY A 751 -36.66 -0.72 18.22
CA GLY A 751 -37.21 0.46 18.88
C GLY A 751 -36.92 0.41 20.38
N ASP A 752 -37.96 0.33 21.19
CA ASP A 752 -37.89 0.12 22.64
C ASP A 752 -38.85 -1.01 23.03
N PRO A 753 -38.34 -2.19 23.45
CA PRO A 753 -39.19 -3.31 23.88
C PRO A 753 -40.14 -3.00 25.05
N ALA A 754 -39.79 -2.03 25.90
CA ALA A 754 -40.67 -1.60 26.98
C ALA A 754 -41.72 -0.58 26.52
N ASN A 755 -41.54 0.02 25.34
CA ASN A 755 -42.39 1.10 24.81
C ASN A 755 -42.61 0.96 23.29
N GLN A 756 -42.90 -0.25 22.84
CA GLN A 756 -42.98 -0.59 21.41
C GLN A 756 -43.99 0.27 20.63
N ASP A 757 -45.08 0.70 21.27
CA ASP A 757 -46.14 1.49 20.66
C ASP A 757 -45.69 2.92 20.26
N ALA A 758 -44.60 3.42 20.85
CA ALA A 758 -44.04 4.75 20.56
C ALA A 758 -43.10 4.78 19.33
N TYR A 759 -42.67 3.62 18.83
CA TYR A 759 -41.75 3.49 17.71
C TYR A 759 -42.48 2.85 16.53
N VAL A 760 -43.10 3.71 15.71
CA VAL A 760 -44.06 3.30 14.68
C VAL A 760 -43.39 3.19 13.33
N ILE A 761 -43.43 2.02 12.71
CA ILE A 761 -43.04 1.79 11.32
C ILE A 761 -44.32 1.76 10.48
N ASN A 762 -44.45 2.73 9.56
CA ASN A 762 -45.63 2.90 8.72
C ASN A 762 -45.30 2.67 7.24
N THR A 763 -46.31 2.32 6.45
CA THR A 763 -46.15 2.03 5.02
C THR A 763 -45.58 3.23 4.27
N GLN A 764 -44.53 2.97 3.47
CA GLN A 764 -44.01 3.94 2.53
C GLN A 764 -45.03 4.24 1.42
N ALA A 765 -45.12 5.50 0.98
CA ALA A 765 -45.99 5.89 -0.13
C ALA A 765 -45.78 5.02 -1.38
N GLY A 766 -46.87 4.50 -1.96
CA GLY A 766 -46.83 3.64 -3.15
C GLY A 766 -46.36 2.20 -2.90
N LYS A 767 -46.15 1.79 -1.65
CA LYS A 767 -45.87 0.39 -1.29
C LYS A 767 -47.11 -0.29 -0.74
N ILE A 768 -47.14 -1.61 -0.90
CA ILE A 768 -48.19 -2.48 -0.35
C ILE A 768 -47.75 -3.12 0.98
N TRP A 769 -46.65 -2.67 1.56
CA TRP A 769 -46.09 -3.24 2.79
C TRP A 769 -45.40 -2.18 3.64
N SER A 770 -45.38 -2.34 4.96
CA SER A 770 -44.55 -1.53 5.87
C SER A 770 -43.17 -2.14 6.05
N ILE A 771 -43.10 -3.45 6.29
CA ILE A 771 -41.87 -4.23 6.27
C ILE A 771 -41.97 -5.28 5.18
N ARG A 772 -40.96 -5.34 4.31
CA ARG A 772 -40.79 -6.44 3.38
C ARG A 772 -39.47 -7.16 3.61
N CYS A 773 -39.45 -8.48 3.49
CA CYS A 773 -38.21 -9.26 3.46
C CYS A 773 -38.18 -10.26 2.31
N ALA A 774 -37.06 -10.34 1.59
CA ALA A 774 -36.84 -11.30 0.50
C ALA A 774 -35.40 -11.84 0.46
N MET A 775 -35.23 -13.16 0.33
CA MET A 775 -33.91 -13.84 0.27
C MET A 775 -32.95 -13.48 1.43
N TYR A 776 -33.51 -13.13 2.59
CA TYR A 776 -32.76 -12.62 3.74
C TYR A 776 -33.52 -12.85 5.05
N SER A 777 -32.93 -12.54 6.20
CA SER A 777 -33.58 -12.64 7.51
C SER A 777 -33.38 -11.36 8.31
N VAL A 778 -34.47 -10.79 8.82
CA VAL A 778 -34.47 -9.59 9.67
C VAL A 778 -35.29 -9.83 10.94
N THR A 779 -34.82 -9.28 12.07
CA THR A 779 -35.54 -9.31 13.34
C THR A 779 -36.14 -7.94 13.64
N LEU A 780 -37.39 -7.88 14.06
CA LEU A 780 -38.04 -6.68 14.59
C LEU A 780 -38.18 -6.84 16.10
N ASP A 781 -37.69 -5.84 16.85
CA ASP A 781 -37.73 -5.84 18.32
C ASP A 781 -38.18 -4.49 18.89
N GLY A 782 -39.28 -4.48 19.64
CA GLY A 782 -39.74 -3.29 20.36
C GLY A 782 -40.29 -2.20 19.46
N VAL A 783 -41.07 -2.58 18.44
CA VAL A 783 -41.66 -1.65 17.46
C VAL A 783 -43.14 -1.90 17.25
N LYS A 784 -43.86 -0.88 16.82
CA LYS A 784 -45.20 -1.00 16.27
C LYS A 784 -45.12 -0.94 14.76
N VAL A 785 -45.75 -1.89 14.07
CA VAL A 785 -45.89 -1.87 12.61
C VAL A 785 -47.36 -1.61 12.28
N THR A 786 -47.60 -0.58 11.48
CA THR A 786 -48.94 -0.18 11.06
C THR A 786 -48.95 0.08 9.56
N LYS A 787 -50.14 0.12 8.96
CA LYS A 787 -50.36 0.44 7.56
C LYS A 787 -51.21 1.67 7.36
N SER A 788 -51.04 2.39 6.26
CA SER A 788 -51.73 3.67 6.01
C SER A 788 -53.02 3.55 5.20
N THR A 789 -53.26 2.46 4.46
CA THR A 789 -54.43 2.28 3.57
C THR A 789 -54.84 0.81 3.39
N VAL A 790 -56.00 0.58 2.76
CA VAL A 790 -56.53 -0.75 2.40
C VAL A 790 -55.68 -1.41 1.31
N GLY A 791 -55.51 -2.74 1.36
CA GLY A 791 -54.71 -3.50 0.39
C GLY A 791 -53.20 -3.53 0.67
N VAL A 792 -52.82 -3.11 1.88
CA VAL A 792 -51.44 -3.04 2.38
C VAL A 792 -51.25 -4.03 3.53
N TYR A 793 -50.05 -4.59 3.63
CA TYR A 793 -49.63 -5.52 4.68
C TYR A 793 -48.69 -4.83 5.68
N ASP A 794 -48.74 -5.17 6.95
CA ASP A 794 -47.74 -4.64 7.90
C ASP A 794 -46.40 -5.33 7.62
N ILE A 795 -46.42 -6.66 7.46
CA ILE A 795 -45.26 -7.49 7.17
C ILE A 795 -45.51 -8.33 5.92
N TYR A 796 -44.59 -8.29 4.96
CA TYR A 796 -44.68 -9.03 3.70
C TYR A 796 -43.39 -9.83 3.46
N THR A 797 -43.46 -11.15 3.42
CA THR A 797 -42.29 -12.01 3.21
C THR A 797 -42.45 -12.87 1.97
N ASN A 798 -41.43 -12.85 1.10
CA ASN A 798 -41.44 -13.61 -0.14
C ASN A 798 -40.05 -14.09 -0.58
N PHE A 799 -39.98 -15.03 -1.53
CA PHE A 799 -38.71 -15.54 -2.09
C PHE A 799 -37.71 -15.98 -1.02
N GLY A 800 -38.15 -16.79 -0.04
CA GLY A 800 -37.29 -17.27 1.05
C GLY A 800 -36.94 -16.22 2.11
N GLY A 801 -37.51 -15.02 2.07
CA GLY A 801 -37.29 -13.99 3.10
C GLY A 801 -37.94 -14.34 4.44
N GLN A 802 -37.30 -14.00 5.54
CA GLN A 802 -37.75 -14.27 6.91
C GLN A 802 -37.84 -12.98 7.73
N VAL A 803 -38.95 -12.81 8.46
CA VAL A 803 -39.08 -11.76 9.48
C VAL A 803 -39.32 -12.41 10.83
N ASN A 804 -38.40 -12.21 11.77
CA ASN A 804 -38.59 -12.60 13.17
C ASN A 804 -39.21 -11.42 13.94
N ILE A 805 -40.22 -11.68 14.77
CA ILE A 805 -40.90 -10.66 15.55
C ILE A 805 -40.87 -11.00 17.04
N GLN A 806 -40.44 -10.03 17.84
CA GLN A 806 -40.46 -10.06 19.30
C GLN A 806 -40.77 -8.66 19.85
N ASN A 807 -41.62 -8.55 20.86
CA ASN A 807 -42.05 -7.25 21.40
C ASN A 807 -42.59 -6.33 20.27
N VAL A 808 -43.42 -6.90 19.38
CA VAL A 808 -43.98 -6.18 18.22
C VAL A 808 -45.48 -5.95 18.40
N THR A 809 -45.94 -4.72 18.16
CA THR A 809 -47.37 -4.41 17.98
C THR A 809 -47.70 -4.43 16.49
N LEU A 810 -48.71 -5.21 16.10
CA LEU A 810 -49.31 -5.17 14.78
C LEU A 810 -50.64 -4.42 14.89
N GLU A 811 -50.75 -3.27 14.21
CA GLU A 811 -51.92 -2.40 14.26
C GLU A 811 -52.57 -2.24 12.89
N ALA A 812 -53.88 -2.50 12.83
CA ALA A 812 -54.69 -2.23 11.65
C ALA A 812 -55.48 -0.92 11.86
N THR A 813 -55.14 0.12 11.10
CA THR A 813 -55.91 1.37 11.05
C THR A 813 -56.88 1.34 9.87
N GLY A 814 -58.10 0.85 10.09
CA GLY A 814 -59.17 0.88 9.08
C GLY A 814 -60.35 -0.04 9.43
N ALA A 815 -61.56 0.37 9.06
CA ALA A 815 -62.74 -0.49 9.19
C ALA A 815 -62.66 -1.64 8.18
N ALA A 816 -62.97 -2.87 8.62
CA ALA A 816 -63.09 -4.02 7.73
C ALA A 816 -64.29 -3.83 6.78
N VAL A 817 -64.03 -3.38 5.56
CA VAL A 817 -65.01 -3.50 4.47
C VAL A 817 -64.28 -3.69 3.14
N GLY A 818 -64.24 -4.94 2.66
CA GLY A 818 -63.92 -5.31 1.29
C GLY A 818 -62.44 -5.33 0.90
N GLY A 819 -61.83 -6.52 0.88
CA GLY A 819 -60.60 -6.81 0.12
C GLY A 819 -59.27 -6.66 0.89
N GLY A 820 -58.72 -7.78 1.33
CA GLY A 820 -57.26 -7.96 1.45
C GLY A 820 -56.52 -7.28 2.60
N GLN A 821 -57.16 -7.00 3.74
CA GLN A 821 -56.48 -6.38 4.90
C GLN A 821 -55.88 -7.44 5.82
N TYR A 822 -54.58 -7.69 5.72
CA TYR A 822 -53.87 -8.65 6.58
C TYR A 822 -52.75 -7.94 7.35
N HIS A 823 -52.45 -8.36 8.58
CA HIS A 823 -51.26 -7.85 9.27
C HIS A 823 -50.00 -8.39 8.60
N SER A 824 -50.00 -9.67 8.28
CA SER A 824 -48.89 -10.28 7.54
C SER A 824 -49.33 -11.11 6.35
N TYR A 825 -48.48 -11.13 5.33
CA TYR A 825 -48.63 -11.99 4.17
C TYR A 825 -47.30 -12.66 3.82
N THR A 826 -47.29 -13.99 3.95
CA THR A 826 -46.12 -14.84 3.72
C THR A 826 -46.39 -15.75 2.50
N LEU A 827 -45.51 -15.71 1.50
CA LEU A 827 -45.67 -16.45 0.24
C LEU A 827 -44.34 -16.85 -0.43
N ASN A 828 -44.37 -17.73 -1.42
CA ASN A 828 -43.21 -18.15 -2.23
C ASN A 828 -41.99 -18.53 -1.37
N GLY A 829 -42.21 -19.38 -0.37
CA GLY A 829 -41.17 -19.83 0.58
C GLY A 829 -40.74 -18.79 1.63
N GLY A 830 -41.39 -17.62 1.70
CA GLY A 830 -41.17 -16.66 2.78
C GLY A 830 -41.56 -17.23 4.14
N SER A 831 -41.09 -16.61 5.22
CA SER A 831 -41.44 -17.04 6.57
C SER A 831 -41.59 -15.91 7.59
N ILE A 832 -42.40 -16.16 8.62
CA ILE A 832 -42.48 -15.32 9.83
C ILE A 832 -42.19 -16.19 11.05
N GLY A 833 -41.23 -15.75 11.87
CA GLY A 833 -40.91 -16.37 13.15
C GLY A 833 -41.41 -15.52 14.31
N ILE A 834 -42.32 -16.05 15.13
CA ILE A 834 -42.70 -15.41 16.40
C ILE A 834 -41.69 -15.89 17.46
N THR A 835 -40.70 -15.03 17.77
CA THR A 835 -39.58 -15.34 18.67
C THR A 835 -39.74 -14.74 20.06
N GLY A 836 -40.73 -13.85 20.25
CA GLY A 836 -41.08 -13.20 21.50
C GLY A 836 -42.56 -12.82 21.57
N PRO A 837 -43.03 -12.19 22.65
CA PRO A 837 -44.42 -11.79 22.80
C PRO A 837 -44.80 -10.73 21.76
N ILE A 838 -46.04 -10.79 21.27
CA ILE A 838 -46.59 -9.83 20.30
C ILE A 838 -47.95 -9.30 20.75
N LYS A 839 -48.32 -8.13 20.24
CA LYS A 839 -49.60 -7.48 20.48
C LYS A 839 -50.31 -7.25 19.14
N ILE A 840 -51.60 -7.55 19.06
CA ILE A 840 -52.43 -7.32 17.88
C ILE A 840 -53.57 -6.39 18.26
N ILE A 841 -53.75 -5.33 17.47
CA ILE A 841 -54.77 -4.30 17.69
C ILE A 841 -55.47 -4.00 16.37
N GLY A 842 -56.79 -3.79 16.44
CA GLY A 842 -57.60 -3.41 15.29
C GLY A 842 -58.15 -4.61 14.52
N THR A 843 -59.19 -4.33 13.75
CA THR A 843 -59.95 -5.32 12.98
C THR A 843 -59.29 -5.57 11.62
N CYS A 844 -59.22 -6.83 11.17
CA CYS A 844 -58.59 -7.20 9.90
C CYS A 844 -59.23 -8.47 9.28
N SER A 845 -58.85 -8.85 8.07
CA SER A 845 -59.30 -10.12 7.45
C SER A 845 -58.68 -11.33 8.16
N SER A 846 -57.36 -11.35 8.26
CA SER A 846 -56.58 -12.27 9.10
C SER A 846 -55.29 -11.61 9.54
N PRO A 847 -54.87 -11.78 10.82
CA PRO A 847 -53.54 -11.40 11.23
C PRO A 847 -52.44 -12.09 10.43
N PHE A 848 -52.59 -13.39 10.18
CA PHE A 848 -51.59 -14.17 9.45
C PHE A 848 -52.20 -14.79 8.19
N LEU A 849 -51.81 -14.28 7.03
CA LEU A 849 -52.04 -14.90 5.73
C LEU A 849 -50.79 -15.66 5.30
N VAL A 850 -50.91 -16.96 5.06
CA VAL A 850 -49.80 -17.83 4.67
C VAL A 850 -50.21 -18.60 3.42
N GLN A 851 -49.50 -18.37 2.30
CA GLN A 851 -49.83 -18.99 1.02
C GLN A 851 -48.59 -19.52 0.27
N SER A 852 -48.78 -20.34 -0.77
CA SER A 852 -47.75 -20.71 -1.75
C SER A 852 -46.38 -21.06 -1.14
N PHE A 853 -46.35 -22.12 -0.32
CA PHE A 853 -45.18 -22.62 0.41
C PHE A 853 -44.63 -21.67 1.50
N GLY A 854 -45.38 -20.65 1.88
CA GLY A 854 -45.07 -19.81 3.03
C GLY A 854 -45.13 -20.56 4.36
N VAL A 855 -44.38 -20.07 5.35
CA VAL A 855 -44.34 -20.66 6.70
C VAL A 855 -44.52 -19.60 7.78
N ILE A 856 -45.39 -19.86 8.75
CA ILE A 856 -45.32 -19.18 10.06
C ILE A 856 -44.94 -20.18 11.14
N GLY A 857 -44.04 -19.80 12.04
CA GLY A 857 -43.57 -20.65 13.11
C GLY A 857 -43.37 -19.88 14.42
N VAL A 858 -43.37 -20.62 15.51
CA VAL A 858 -43.07 -20.11 16.86
C VAL A 858 -41.78 -20.75 17.35
N SER A 859 -40.90 -19.94 17.95
CA SER A 859 -39.65 -20.43 18.56
C SER A 859 -39.38 -19.72 19.89
N GLY A 860 -38.41 -20.22 20.66
CA GLY A 860 -38.08 -19.67 21.98
C GLY A 860 -39.05 -20.06 23.10
N GLY A 861 -39.84 -21.12 22.92
CA GLY A 861 -40.83 -21.58 23.90
C GLY A 861 -42.24 -21.05 23.62
N THR A 862 -43.10 -21.04 24.63
CA THR A 862 -44.47 -20.51 24.50
C THR A 862 -44.46 -18.99 24.39
N GLN A 863 -45.02 -18.45 23.31
CA GLN A 863 -45.07 -17.00 23.07
C GLN A 863 -46.47 -16.44 23.25
N THR A 864 -46.59 -15.30 23.95
CA THR A 864 -47.89 -14.67 24.22
C THR A 864 -48.29 -13.72 23.09
N VAL A 865 -49.52 -13.87 22.61
CA VAL A 865 -50.22 -12.95 21.70
C VAL A 865 -51.28 -12.20 22.50
N THR A 866 -51.08 -10.91 22.72
CA THR A 866 -52.06 -10.04 23.38
C THR A 866 -52.99 -9.41 22.35
N LEU A 867 -54.28 -9.67 22.47
CA LEU A 867 -55.35 -9.10 21.65
C LEU A 867 -55.98 -7.92 22.39
N SER A 868 -55.89 -6.72 21.82
CA SER A 868 -56.42 -5.51 22.44
C SER A 868 -57.63 -4.97 21.67
N GLY A 869 -58.68 -4.59 22.40
CA GLY A 869 -59.89 -3.99 21.81
C GLY A 869 -60.86 -4.96 21.15
N THR A 870 -60.75 -6.27 21.42
CA THR A 870 -61.61 -7.32 20.87
C THR A 870 -61.70 -7.29 19.33
N PRO A 871 -60.57 -7.46 18.62
CA PRO A 871 -60.54 -7.35 17.17
C PRO A 871 -61.48 -8.38 16.49
N PHE A 872 -62.07 -7.98 15.37
CA PHE A 872 -62.81 -8.88 14.49
C PHE A 872 -61.91 -9.41 13.38
N PHE A 873 -61.92 -10.73 13.16
CA PHE A 873 -61.22 -11.39 12.07
C PHE A 873 -62.22 -11.93 11.06
N GLN A 874 -62.25 -11.36 9.85
CA GLN A 874 -63.26 -11.73 8.86
C GLN A 874 -63.10 -13.17 8.33
N VAL A 875 -61.86 -13.62 8.14
CA VAL A 875 -61.52 -14.94 7.59
C VAL A 875 -61.00 -15.89 8.67
N GLY A 876 -60.25 -15.35 9.63
CA GLY A 876 -59.79 -16.05 10.82
C GLY A 876 -58.45 -15.56 11.33
N PHE A 877 -58.00 -16.05 12.50
CA PHE A 877 -56.69 -15.65 13.04
C PHE A 877 -55.52 -16.05 12.11
N VAL A 878 -55.61 -17.26 11.55
CA VAL A 878 -54.73 -17.74 10.47
C VAL A 878 -55.55 -18.12 9.25
N ASN A 879 -55.13 -17.63 8.08
CA ASN A 879 -55.61 -18.08 6.77
C ASN A 879 -54.45 -18.77 6.04
N CYS A 880 -54.56 -20.07 5.82
CA CYS A 880 -53.48 -20.91 5.30
C CYS A 880 -53.92 -21.66 4.03
N SER A 881 -53.25 -21.42 2.90
CA SER A 881 -53.54 -22.10 1.62
C SER A 881 -52.27 -22.56 0.92
N GLN A 882 -52.12 -23.83 0.55
CA GLN A 882 -50.86 -24.35 -0.05
C GLN A 882 -49.60 -24.04 0.80
N ALA A 883 -49.74 -24.00 2.12
CA ALA A 883 -48.72 -23.46 3.04
C ALA A 883 -48.75 -24.16 4.41
N ARG A 884 -47.88 -23.75 5.33
CA ARG A 884 -47.77 -24.37 6.66
C ARG A 884 -47.72 -23.33 7.80
N ALA A 885 -48.51 -23.54 8.84
CA ALA A 885 -48.49 -22.75 10.07
C ALA A 885 -48.21 -23.63 11.28
N GLU A 886 -47.09 -23.41 11.96
CA GLU A 886 -46.62 -24.11 13.16
C GLU A 886 -46.80 -23.22 14.40
N ILE A 887 -48.00 -23.25 14.99
CA ILE A 887 -48.45 -22.24 15.97
C ILE A 887 -48.91 -22.83 17.31
N GLY A 888 -48.70 -24.13 17.52
CA GLY A 888 -49.10 -24.82 18.76
C GLY A 888 -48.43 -24.32 20.05
N ALA A 889 -47.39 -23.49 19.93
CA ALA A 889 -46.71 -22.86 21.06
C ALA A 889 -47.16 -21.41 21.33
N LEU A 890 -48.27 -20.94 20.76
CA LEU A 890 -48.85 -19.65 21.13
C LEU A 890 -49.69 -19.73 22.41
N ALA A 891 -49.72 -18.65 23.18
CA ALA A 891 -50.70 -18.40 24.23
C ALA A 891 -51.44 -17.10 23.92
N PHE A 892 -52.74 -17.01 24.21
CA PHE A 892 -53.56 -15.85 23.89
C PHE A 892 -54.01 -15.14 25.16
N ALA A 893 -53.88 -13.81 25.18
CA ALA A 893 -54.45 -12.94 26.21
C ALA A 893 -55.42 -11.94 25.56
N GLY A 894 -56.63 -11.82 26.08
CA GLY A 894 -57.72 -11.05 25.45
C GLY A 894 -58.60 -11.92 24.54
N ALA A 895 -59.61 -11.30 23.92
CA ALA A 895 -60.60 -11.98 23.08
C ALA A 895 -60.59 -11.43 21.64
N ALA A 896 -61.11 -12.20 20.69
CA ALA A 896 -61.42 -11.77 19.33
C ALA A 896 -62.75 -12.36 18.86
N THR A 897 -63.32 -11.78 17.81
CA THR A 897 -64.57 -12.23 17.17
C THR A 897 -64.31 -12.64 15.71
N GLY A 898 -65.23 -13.42 15.12
CA GLY A 898 -65.10 -14.01 13.79
C GLY A 898 -64.64 -15.48 13.82
N PRO A 899 -64.42 -16.10 12.65
CA PRO A 899 -63.88 -17.46 12.54
C PRO A 899 -62.51 -17.59 13.21
N ARG A 900 -62.17 -18.79 13.69
CA ARG A 900 -60.85 -19.04 14.30
C ARG A 900 -59.72 -19.19 13.29
N TYR A 901 -59.99 -19.84 12.17
CA TYR A 901 -59.03 -20.11 11.10
C TYR A 901 -59.73 -20.47 9.80
N SER A 902 -58.97 -20.39 8.71
CA SER A 902 -59.32 -20.95 7.40
C SER A 902 -58.11 -21.73 6.88
N VAL A 903 -58.31 -23.01 6.52
CA VAL A 903 -57.27 -23.82 5.90
C VAL A 903 -57.77 -24.50 4.63
N THR A 904 -57.09 -24.25 3.52
CA THR A 904 -57.51 -24.64 2.17
C THR A 904 -56.34 -25.20 1.36
N GLU A 905 -56.64 -25.85 0.22
CA GLU A 905 -55.67 -26.25 -0.82
C GLU A 905 -54.42 -26.96 -0.27
N ASN A 906 -54.64 -28.04 0.50
CA ASN A 906 -53.59 -28.82 1.16
C ASN A 906 -52.69 -28.02 2.13
N GLY A 907 -53.13 -26.84 2.58
CA GLY A 907 -52.49 -26.11 3.66
C GLY A 907 -52.59 -26.87 4.99
N VAL A 908 -51.65 -26.62 5.90
CA VAL A 908 -51.62 -27.25 7.23
C VAL A 908 -51.48 -26.18 8.31
N ILE A 909 -52.42 -26.16 9.24
CA ILE A 909 -52.30 -25.42 10.50
C ILE A 909 -52.08 -26.44 11.61
N ASN A 910 -50.87 -26.49 12.16
CA ASN A 910 -50.49 -27.36 13.26
C ASN A 910 -50.52 -26.58 14.59
N VAL A 911 -51.48 -26.94 15.43
CA VAL A 911 -51.66 -26.42 16.78
C VAL A 911 -51.16 -27.40 17.85
N ALA A 912 -50.46 -28.47 17.46
CA ALA A 912 -49.86 -29.44 18.37
C ALA A 912 -50.86 -30.05 19.38
N GLY A 913 -52.08 -30.37 18.94
CA GLY A 913 -53.08 -31.04 19.78
C GLY A 913 -53.86 -30.13 20.75
N GLN A 914 -53.74 -28.80 20.65
CA GLN A 914 -54.47 -27.84 21.51
C GLN A 914 -55.99 -27.78 21.25
N GLY A 915 -56.47 -28.47 20.21
CA GLY A 915 -57.89 -28.60 19.89
C GLY A 915 -58.45 -27.49 18.97
N ALA A 916 -59.68 -27.70 18.51
CA ALA A 916 -60.33 -26.86 17.49
C ALA A 916 -60.65 -25.42 17.93
N ASN A 917 -60.62 -25.15 19.24
CA ASN A 917 -60.95 -23.84 19.83
C ASN A 917 -59.72 -23.04 20.27
N PHE A 918 -58.51 -23.55 20.01
CA PHE A 918 -57.26 -22.95 20.48
C PHE A 918 -57.03 -21.53 19.94
N LEU A 919 -57.23 -21.33 18.63
CA LEU A 919 -57.07 -20.01 18.02
C LEU A 919 -58.23 -19.06 18.38
N PRO A 920 -57.95 -17.75 18.52
CA PRO A 920 -58.95 -16.78 18.96
C PRO A 920 -60.06 -16.55 17.91
N GLY A 921 -61.29 -16.39 18.40
CA GLY A 921 -62.49 -16.23 17.58
C GLY A 921 -63.73 -16.84 18.25
N ASN A 922 -64.92 -16.35 17.90
CA ASN A 922 -66.19 -16.85 18.43
C ASN A 922 -66.96 -17.76 17.45
N THR A 923 -66.51 -17.87 16.20
CA THR A 923 -67.09 -18.76 15.18
C THR A 923 -66.11 -19.90 14.86
N ALA A 924 -66.64 -21.10 14.57
CA ALA A 924 -65.81 -22.25 14.17
C ALA A 924 -64.93 -21.93 12.93
N GLY A 925 -63.73 -22.50 12.88
CA GLY A 925 -62.85 -22.40 11.70
C GLY A 925 -63.30 -23.31 10.55
N SER A 926 -62.77 -23.08 9.35
CA SER A 926 -63.09 -23.84 8.14
C SER A 926 -61.90 -24.67 7.64
N GLN A 927 -62.20 -25.86 7.10
CA GLN A 927 -61.26 -26.75 6.43
C GLN A 927 -61.86 -27.15 5.08
N SER A 928 -61.16 -26.94 3.96
CA SER A 928 -61.63 -27.34 2.63
C SER A 928 -60.48 -27.68 1.70
N SER A 929 -60.77 -28.33 0.55
CA SER A 929 -59.78 -28.62 -0.50
C SER A 929 -58.50 -29.30 0.03
N GLY A 930 -58.64 -30.28 0.94
CA GLY A 930 -57.53 -31.01 1.54
C GLY A 930 -56.77 -30.28 2.65
N GLY A 931 -57.20 -29.07 3.03
CA GLY A 931 -56.62 -28.34 4.16
C GLY A 931 -56.82 -29.06 5.50
N GLN A 932 -55.82 -29.00 6.37
CA GLN A 932 -55.79 -29.71 7.65
C GLN A 932 -55.52 -28.76 8.82
N TYR A 933 -56.30 -28.90 9.88
CA TYR A 933 -56.05 -28.31 11.20
C TYR A 933 -55.78 -29.44 12.21
N VAL A 934 -54.56 -29.53 12.73
CA VAL A 934 -54.05 -30.69 13.49
C VAL A 934 -53.44 -30.32 14.83
#